data_AF-A0A938MG06-F1
#
_entry.id   AF-A0A938MG06-F1
#
_cell.length_a   1.000
_cell.length_b   1.000
_cell.length_c   1.000
_cell.angle_alpha   90.00
_cell.angle_beta   90.00
_cell.angle_gamma   90.00
#
_symmetry.space_group_name_H-M   'P 1'
#
loop_
_entity.id
_entity.type
_entity.pdbx_description
1 polymer ?
#
loop_
_entity_poly.entity_id
_entity_poly.type
_entity_poly.pdbx_seq_one_letter_code
_entity_poly.pdbx_strand_id
1 'polypeptide(L)'
;MRVRVSALWPFLLIVIALTLPSPVLSPAYAELIVNPSFESEDGWDKAECMTAEQARTGHRSLKLDTSELPLVETHFTRLQAWSDFVALEPEMWYRISVWVKAPTGFRTGKGEPRGAHVGFPAFDKDKTALVREWTIAGETDVTFGKATGEQWVEMAKTFRTPPGTAFGRVRLGMADNGVAYFDDLKLEKLGKESPLGKLPPCTITERPDPSSAHPVFVDGVWFKAGKPFFPIGFWDTGRAFDPEALRRIREHKMNLIGPGMAPDAGDEPWRQMHEILRQAEALELCVTPLVNFREDGRRHQFWGEEMVARLAREFAPYRNLIAWMLLDDAPCDAQVIANIHKTAQALRRHDPRRPFAVDLIPRSGAFQKDWSLWGGFLDFYDTYLYPIPYYESPYLFGHCLDDGPMLMDFVNERVKPRNLWYVVQGHVQDPYRRHLKFKVGEYYLALPEQVRLQTYYVIQHGCRGIYVFFYRAQAKEWLGEDRMKELGVIGCEIELLTPFFAAGKIETGPTAEFVQPVPGHRLEATLHRYGGLDLLMVTRHAPPFSRYVTWDAKDTRVTLPGGKPRKAMRVTFPRATPVAMTPKGEMTLTGFDLVDFVLLADDEAQFAPFAAKLKELLPAAADFAAKRAAASRDKHDLIWRRIQSAMPRDAHELYAKAVKATESAAGKAPEQAFESAQDASRIFGQLAGRCIAQAESDWKANPRYRQYYDLLGRLVESKLLTDDTAALLGHTPSYHVPDMYLAWFGRENFLFAHFFVLDRFYGAFSDDEKLDALCHEVAERLKAQKPNLADADRARLVQALQQRDFSVRVP
;
A
#
# COMPACT_ATOMS: atom_id res chain seq x y z
N MET A 1 -54.94 36.11 33.06
CA MET A 1 -55.30 37.37 33.75
C MET A 1 -54.29 37.60 34.88
N ARG A 2 -53.60 38.75 34.83
CA ARG A 2 -52.77 39.42 35.87
C ARG A 2 -51.46 38.79 36.36
N VAL A 3 -50.38 39.41 35.89
CA VAL A 3 -49.05 39.57 36.48
C VAL A 3 -49.12 40.17 37.89
N ARG A 4 -48.24 39.72 38.79
CA ARG A 4 -47.60 40.58 39.81
C ARG A 4 -46.18 40.10 40.13
N VAL A 5 -45.25 41.01 39.90
CA VAL A 5 -43.85 41.02 40.34
C VAL A 5 -43.80 41.74 41.70
N SER A 6 -42.98 41.25 42.62
CA SER A 6 -42.40 42.08 43.68
C SER A 6 -41.07 41.47 44.14
N ALA A 7 -40.01 42.20 43.86
CA ALA A 7 -38.63 41.97 44.21
C ALA A 7 -38.23 42.72 45.49
N LEU A 8 -36.96 42.53 45.89
CA LEU A 8 -36.10 43.35 46.77
C LEU A 8 -36.16 42.98 48.27
N TRP A 9 -35.07 42.53 48.92
CA TRP A 9 -33.72 43.14 48.95
C TRP A 9 -32.54 42.15 49.15
N PRO A 10 -31.37 42.46 48.54
CA PRO A 10 -30.04 42.04 48.99
C PRO A 10 -29.02 43.22 49.13
N PHE A 11 -28.02 43.08 50.01
CA PHE A 11 -26.69 43.75 50.00
C PHE A 11 -25.75 42.85 50.85
N LEU A 12 -24.66 42.24 50.39
CA LEU A 12 -23.47 42.61 49.59
C LEU A 12 -22.30 43.17 50.45
N LEU A 13 -21.19 42.42 50.45
CA LEU A 13 -19.77 42.84 50.61
C LEU A 13 -18.92 41.68 50.04
N ILE A 14 -18.52 41.65 48.76
CA ILE A 14 -17.41 42.31 48.02
C ILE A 14 -16.00 41.73 48.34
N VAL A 15 -15.47 40.86 47.45
CA VAL A 15 -14.33 41.04 46.47
C VAL A 15 -12.94 40.76 47.10
N ILE A 16 -12.11 39.83 46.61
CA ILE A 16 -11.19 39.96 45.46
C ILE A 16 -10.95 38.61 44.74
N ALA A 17 -10.99 38.68 43.41
CA ALA A 17 -10.57 37.67 42.46
C ALA A 17 -9.03 37.64 42.30
N LEU A 18 -8.46 36.44 42.21
CA LEU A 18 -7.24 36.20 41.43
C LEU A 18 -7.48 35.01 40.52
N THR A 19 -7.21 35.27 39.25
CA THR A 19 -7.24 34.42 38.08
C THR A 19 -6.36 33.17 38.22
N LEU A 20 -6.94 31.99 38.00
CA LEU A 20 -6.22 30.81 37.52
C LEU A 20 -7.01 30.18 36.37
N PRO A 21 -6.34 29.70 35.31
CA PRO A 21 -6.99 29.02 34.20
C PRO A 21 -7.61 27.71 34.70
N SER A 22 -8.82 27.41 34.23
CA SER A 22 -9.43 26.08 34.39
C SER A 22 -8.42 25.00 33.99
N PRO A 23 -8.12 24.00 34.84
CA PRO A 23 -7.40 22.85 34.37
C PRO A 23 -8.27 22.14 33.34
N VAL A 24 -7.61 21.80 32.24
CA VAL A 24 -8.10 20.95 31.15
C VAL A 24 -8.96 19.82 31.71
N LEU A 25 -10.10 19.63 31.06
CA LEU A 25 -11.12 18.62 31.33
C LEU A 25 -10.50 17.28 31.73
N SER A 26 -10.90 16.81 32.92
CA SER A 26 -10.67 15.46 33.44
C SER A 26 -10.92 14.41 32.35
N PRO A 27 -10.03 13.41 32.18
CA PRO A 27 -10.41 12.22 31.44
C PRO A 27 -11.66 11.64 32.10
N ALA A 28 -12.60 11.15 31.28
CA ALA A 28 -13.74 10.38 31.77
C ALA A 28 -13.23 9.33 32.76
N TYR A 29 -13.84 9.27 33.94
CA TYR A 29 -13.42 8.34 34.99
C TYR A 29 -13.42 6.91 34.43
N ALA A 30 -12.24 6.32 34.29
CA ALA A 30 -12.13 4.91 33.94
C ALA A 30 -12.64 4.08 35.12
N GLU A 31 -13.62 3.21 34.87
CA GLU A 31 -14.15 2.32 35.91
C GLU A 31 -13.21 1.11 36.01
N LEU A 32 -12.57 0.95 37.18
CA LEU A 32 -11.67 -0.17 37.45
C LEU A 32 -12.50 -1.42 37.76
N ILE A 33 -12.37 -2.46 36.95
CA ILE A 33 -13.16 -3.69 37.08
C ILE A 33 -12.43 -4.74 37.91
N VAL A 34 -11.11 -4.83 37.78
CA VAL A 34 -10.28 -5.81 38.50
C VAL A 34 -8.94 -5.19 38.88
N ASN A 35 -8.49 -5.39 40.13
CA ASN A 35 -7.18 -4.94 40.63
C ASN A 35 -6.54 -5.95 41.61
N PRO A 36 -6.01 -7.10 41.19
CA PRO A 36 -5.39 -8.05 42.08
C PRO A 36 -3.92 -7.64 42.28
N SER A 37 -3.63 -7.09 43.45
CA SER A 37 -2.30 -7.11 44.07
C SER A 37 -2.01 -8.48 44.72
N PHE A 38 -2.69 -9.54 44.26
CA PHE A 38 -2.59 -10.94 44.69
C PHE A 38 -2.57 -11.19 46.21
N GLU A 39 -3.16 -10.27 46.99
CA GLU A 39 -3.25 -10.37 48.46
C GLU A 39 -4.13 -11.55 48.93
N SER A 40 -4.96 -12.09 48.03
CA SER A 40 -5.72 -13.33 48.20
C SER A 40 -5.45 -14.29 47.03
N GLU A 41 -5.43 -15.59 47.32
CA GLU A 41 -5.33 -16.66 46.30
C GLU A 41 -6.64 -16.87 45.53
N ASP A 42 -7.75 -16.27 46.01
CA ASP A 42 -9.07 -16.42 45.42
C ASP A 42 -9.13 -15.86 43.98
N GLY A 43 -9.71 -16.65 43.09
CA GLY A 43 -10.01 -16.26 41.72
C GLY A 43 -8.90 -16.46 40.69
N TRP A 44 -7.87 -17.28 41.00
CA TRP A 44 -6.83 -17.68 40.05
C TRP A 44 -6.59 -19.19 40.01
N ASP A 45 -6.62 -19.77 38.81
CA ASP A 45 -6.31 -21.19 38.60
C ASP A 45 -4.79 -21.43 38.56
N LYS A 46 -4.30 -22.46 39.28
CA LYS A 46 -2.95 -23.06 39.12
C LYS A 46 -1.73 -22.12 39.32
N ALA A 47 -1.79 -21.23 40.31
CA ALA A 47 -0.69 -20.33 40.61
C ALA A 47 -0.19 -20.44 42.04
N GLU A 48 1.12 -20.23 42.24
CA GLU A 48 1.73 -20.11 43.57
C GLU A 48 1.79 -18.62 43.96
N CYS A 49 1.19 -18.25 45.09
CA CYS A 49 1.32 -16.90 45.64
C CYS A 49 2.54 -16.83 46.57
N MET A 50 3.35 -15.78 46.40
CA MET A 50 4.61 -15.58 47.14
C MET A 50 4.50 -14.51 48.23
N THR A 51 5.52 -14.39 49.09
CA THR A 51 5.62 -13.39 50.17
C THR A 51 6.23 -12.06 49.69
N ALA A 52 6.27 -11.06 50.58
CA ALA A 52 6.60 -9.66 50.27
C ALA A 52 7.96 -9.43 49.60
N GLU A 53 8.93 -10.34 49.77
CA GLU A 53 10.27 -10.22 49.19
C GLU A 53 10.27 -10.24 47.65
N GLN A 54 9.25 -10.84 47.03
CA GLN A 54 9.06 -10.87 45.58
C GLN A 54 7.76 -10.17 45.16
N ALA A 55 7.13 -9.38 46.03
CA ALA A 55 6.00 -8.54 45.67
C ALA A 55 6.51 -7.20 45.10
N ARG A 56 5.80 -6.62 44.12
CA ARG A 56 6.06 -5.26 43.65
C ARG A 56 5.41 -4.26 44.58
N THR A 57 4.15 -4.51 44.93
CA THR A 57 3.42 -3.75 45.94
C THR A 57 2.74 -4.71 46.91
N GLY A 58 2.49 -4.24 48.13
CA GLY A 58 1.84 -5.07 49.15
C GLY A 58 2.70 -6.24 49.65
N HIS A 59 2.08 -7.38 49.92
CA HIS A 59 2.71 -8.53 50.56
C HIS A 59 2.84 -9.76 49.65
N ARG A 60 2.24 -9.77 48.46
CA ARG A 60 2.19 -10.95 47.59
C ARG A 60 2.34 -10.60 46.11
N SER A 61 2.86 -11.56 45.34
CA SER A 61 2.82 -11.57 43.88
C SER A 61 2.53 -12.98 43.38
N LEU A 62 2.05 -13.08 42.14
CA LEU A 62 1.79 -14.36 41.49
C LEU A 62 3.06 -14.89 40.83
N LYS A 63 3.51 -16.09 41.21
CA LYS A 63 4.68 -16.75 40.60
C LYS A 63 4.24 -17.85 39.63
N LEU A 64 4.83 -17.83 38.43
CA LEU A 64 4.81 -18.95 37.49
C LEU A 64 6.23 -19.50 37.36
N ASP A 65 6.41 -20.79 37.66
CA ASP A 65 7.70 -21.48 37.58
C ASP A 65 7.62 -22.68 36.63
N THR A 66 8.33 -22.58 35.51
CA THR A 66 8.44 -23.64 34.50
C THR A 66 9.86 -24.21 34.44
N SER A 67 10.71 -23.90 35.42
CA SER A 67 12.13 -24.23 35.40
C SER A 67 12.38 -25.75 35.35
N GLU A 68 11.52 -26.54 35.99
CA GLU A 68 11.60 -28.01 36.06
C GLU A 68 10.94 -28.73 34.86
N LEU A 69 10.25 -28.02 33.97
CA LEU A 69 9.54 -28.64 32.84
C LEU A 69 10.52 -29.04 31.72
N PRO A 70 10.30 -30.15 30.99
CA PRO A 70 11.16 -30.55 29.87
C PRO A 70 11.14 -29.54 28.73
N LEU A 71 12.27 -29.28 28.07
CA LEU A 71 12.33 -28.40 26.89
C LEU A 71 11.59 -29.03 25.70
N VAL A 72 10.49 -28.42 25.27
CA VAL A 72 9.72 -28.76 24.07
C VAL A 72 10.00 -27.75 22.95
N GLU A 73 10.13 -28.22 21.71
CA GLU A 73 10.40 -27.37 20.54
C GLU A 73 9.19 -26.54 20.04
N THR A 74 8.00 -26.72 20.61
CA THR A 74 6.75 -26.13 20.09
C THR A 74 6.43 -24.75 20.68
N HIS A 75 5.72 -23.92 19.92
CA HIS A 75 5.37 -22.53 20.23
C HIS A 75 4.23 -22.31 21.25
N PHE A 76 3.93 -23.27 22.13
CA PHE A 76 2.77 -23.20 23.04
C PHE A 76 3.15 -22.83 24.49
N THR A 77 2.21 -22.19 25.20
CA THR A 77 2.39 -21.78 26.61
C THR A 77 2.39 -22.99 27.52
N ARG A 78 3.43 -23.12 28.36
CA ARG A 78 3.67 -24.32 29.18
C ARG A 78 2.89 -24.34 30.49
N LEU A 79 2.84 -23.19 31.17
CA LEU A 79 2.09 -22.99 32.40
C LEU A 79 1.28 -21.71 32.28
N GLN A 80 0.04 -21.77 32.75
CA GLN A 80 -0.92 -20.69 32.64
C GLN A 80 -1.66 -20.55 33.97
N ALA A 81 -1.79 -19.32 34.43
CA ALA A 81 -2.76 -18.95 35.44
C ALA A 81 -3.89 -18.16 34.78
N TRP A 82 -5.11 -18.43 35.22
CA TRP A 82 -6.30 -17.80 34.68
C TRP A 82 -7.09 -17.14 35.80
N SER A 83 -7.51 -15.89 35.61
CA SER A 83 -8.42 -15.24 36.52
C SER A 83 -9.82 -15.86 36.43
N ASP A 84 -10.71 -15.54 37.36
CA ASP A 84 -12.15 -15.69 37.17
C ASP A 84 -12.69 -14.92 35.97
N PHE A 85 -13.92 -15.23 35.58
CA PHE A 85 -14.64 -14.49 34.55
C PHE A 85 -15.01 -13.09 35.05
N VAL A 86 -14.65 -12.11 34.25
CA VAL A 86 -14.96 -10.70 34.47
C VAL A 86 -16.07 -10.32 33.51
N ALA A 87 -17.16 -9.71 34.01
CA ALA A 87 -18.23 -9.23 33.16
C ALA A 87 -17.74 -8.06 32.30
N LEU A 88 -18.07 -8.08 31.00
CA LEU A 88 -17.69 -7.05 30.04
C LEU A 88 -18.90 -6.65 29.20
N GLU A 89 -18.85 -5.43 28.69
CA GLU A 89 -19.81 -4.95 27.70
C GLU A 89 -19.26 -5.18 26.29
N PRO A 90 -20.09 -5.62 25.33
CA PRO A 90 -19.65 -5.76 23.94
C PRO A 90 -19.31 -4.39 23.35
N GLU A 91 -18.36 -4.39 22.41
CA GLU A 91 -17.94 -3.19 21.68
C GLU A 91 -17.40 -2.03 22.54
N MET A 92 -17.02 -2.31 23.79
CA MET A 92 -16.48 -1.36 24.76
C MET A 92 -14.95 -1.35 24.74
N TRP A 93 -14.33 -0.20 25.01
CA TRP A 93 -12.88 -0.10 25.18
C TRP A 93 -12.46 -0.42 26.61
N TYR A 94 -11.39 -1.19 26.72
CA TYR A 94 -10.75 -1.54 27.98
C TYR A 94 -9.24 -1.35 27.88
N ARG A 95 -8.58 -1.08 29.01
CA ARG A 95 -7.13 -1.16 29.18
C ARG A 95 -6.81 -2.18 30.24
N ILE A 96 -5.96 -3.13 29.88
CA ILE A 96 -5.38 -4.08 30.81
C ILE A 96 -3.92 -3.68 31.07
N SER A 97 -3.50 -3.59 32.32
CA SER A 97 -2.09 -3.45 32.68
C SER A 97 -1.69 -4.41 33.79
N VAL A 98 -0.43 -4.81 33.82
CA VAL A 98 0.12 -5.76 34.79
C VAL A 98 1.61 -5.53 34.90
N TRP A 99 2.14 -5.60 36.11
CA TRP A 99 3.57 -5.53 36.32
C TRP A 99 4.17 -6.92 36.29
N VAL A 100 5.28 -7.07 35.58
CA VAL A 100 5.95 -8.36 35.38
C VAL A 100 7.43 -8.24 35.71
N LYS A 101 7.94 -9.20 36.47
CA LYS A 101 9.37 -9.41 36.73
C LYS A 101 9.74 -10.80 36.27
N ALA A 102 10.78 -10.92 35.45
CA ALA A 102 11.17 -12.18 34.83
C ALA A 102 12.70 -12.32 34.93
N PRO A 103 13.22 -12.84 36.06
CA PRO A 103 14.65 -12.96 36.31
C PRO A 103 15.40 -13.68 35.19
N THR A 104 16.70 -13.42 35.09
CA THR A 104 17.53 -14.03 34.05
C THR A 104 17.55 -15.56 34.16
N GLY A 105 17.74 -16.27 33.04
CA GLY A 105 17.81 -17.74 33.01
C GLY A 105 16.68 -18.46 32.27
N PHE A 106 15.88 -17.77 31.48
CA PHE A 106 14.90 -18.43 30.62
C PHE A 106 15.56 -19.35 29.60
N ARG A 107 15.08 -20.58 29.48
CA ARG A 107 15.58 -21.61 28.55
C ARG A 107 14.51 -21.92 27.50
N THR A 108 14.90 -21.83 26.22
CA THR A 108 14.06 -22.21 25.07
C THR A 108 14.74 -23.34 24.27
N GLY A 109 13.95 -24.17 23.60
CA GLY A 109 14.45 -25.24 22.74
C GLY A 109 15.07 -24.73 21.42
N LYS A 110 14.67 -23.54 20.94
CA LYS A 110 15.20 -22.87 19.74
C LYS A 110 15.13 -21.34 19.90
N GLY A 111 16.22 -20.64 19.56
CA GLY A 111 16.27 -19.17 19.45
C GLY A 111 16.44 -18.39 20.75
N GLU A 112 16.12 -17.10 20.70
CA GLU A 112 16.12 -16.19 21.85
C GLU A 112 14.92 -16.45 22.79
N PRO A 113 15.09 -16.46 24.11
CA PRO A 113 13.98 -16.53 25.05
C PRO A 113 12.91 -15.46 24.79
N ARG A 114 11.65 -15.83 24.95
CA ARG A 114 10.41 -15.06 24.75
C ARG A 114 9.79 -14.58 26.07
N GLY A 115 10.06 -15.24 27.19
CA GLY A 115 9.69 -14.78 28.54
C GLY A 115 8.24 -15.05 28.95
N ALA A 116 7.69 -14.15 29.76
CA ALA A 116 6.30 -14.15 30.23
C ALA A 116 5.37 -13.37 29.29
N HIS A 117 4.09 -13.73 29.28
CA HIS A 117 3.04 -13.03 28.55
C HIS A 117 1.76 -12.93 29.38
N VAL A 118 0.96 -11.93 29.06
CA VAL A 118 -0.40 -11.77 29.54
C VAL A 118 -1.34 -11.82 28.32
N GLY A 119 -2.56 -12.29 28.51
CA GLY A 119 -3.59 -12.39 27.49
C GLY A 119 -4.96 -12.16 28.08
N PHE A 120 -5.93 -11.79 27.25
CA PHE A 120 -7.28 -11.48 27.70
C PHE A 120 -8.35 -11.97 26.71
N PRO A 121 -8.69 -13.27 26.71
CA PRO A 121 -9.75 -13.78 25.84
C PRO A 121 -11.13 -13.28 26.25
N ALA A 122 -11.93 -12.97 25.23
CA ALA A 122 -13.34 -12.61 25.35
C ALA A 122 -14.25 -13.82 25.11
N PHE A 123 -15.35 -13.86 25.84
CA PHE A 123 -16.33 -14.94 25.83
C PHE A 123 -17.74 -14.39 25.67
N ASP A 124 -18.61 -15.16 25.03
CA ASP A 124 -20.04 -14.88 24.97
C ASP A 124 -20.75 -15.20 26.30
N LYS A 125 -22.07 -14.97 26.32
CA LYS A 125 -22.92 -15.23 27.49
C LYS A 125 -22.90 -16.69 27.97
N ASP A 126 -22.58 -17.63 27.08
CA ASP A 126 -22.51 -19.06 27.34
C ASP A 126 -21.09 -19.50 27.70
N LYS A 127 -20.19 -18.53 27.93
CA LYS A 127 -18.76 -18.70 28.23
C LYS A 127 -18.01 -19.45 27.13
N THR A 128 -18.50 -19.38 25.89
CA THR A 128 -17.78 -19.87 24.71
C THR A 128 -16.82 -18.80 24.22
N ALA A 129 -15.57 -19.18 23.97
CA ALA A 129 -14.55 -18.25 23.47
C ALA A 129 -14.97 -17.71 22.09
N LEU A 130 -15.03 -16.39 21.96
CA LEU A 130 -15.37 -15.71 20.71
C LEU A 130 -14.21 -15.73 19.69
N VAL A 131 -12.98 -15.95 20.17
CA VAL A 131 -11.77 -16.07 19.36
C VAL A 131 -11.10 -17.40 19.74
N ARG A 132 -11.02 -18.34 18.79
CA ARG A 132 -10.63 -19.74 19.04
C ARG A 132 -9.14 -20.04 18.83
N GLU A 133 -8.42 -19.21 18.08
CA GLU A 133 -7.01 -19.44 17.77
C GLU A 133 -6.12 -18.50 18.60
N TRP A 134 -5.31 -19.08 19.47
CA TRP A 134 -4.35 -18.32 20.28
C TRP A 134 -2.96 -18.94 20.12
N THR A 135 -2.05 -18.20 19.50
CA THR A 135 -0.62 -18.51 19.47
C THR A 135 0.15 -17.40 20.18
N ILE A 136 1.28 -17.74 20.81
CA ILE A 136 2.18 -16.78 21.51
C ILE A 136 2.63 -15.63 20.57
N ALA A 137 2.46 -15.79 19.25
CA ALA A 137 2.83 -14.82 18.22
C ALA A 137 1.66 -14.36 17.31
N GLY A 138 0.40 -14.61 17.68
CA GLY A 138 -0.76 -14.38 16.80
C GLY A 138 -1.58 -13.14 17.10
N GLU A 139 -1.30 -12.06 16.36
CA GLU A 139 -2.18 -11.12 15.63
C GLU A 139 -3.58 -10.67 16.11
N THR A 140 -4.23 -11.21 17.15
CA THR A 140 -5.63 -10.80 17.41
C THR A 140 -6.06 -10.48 18.83
N ASP A 141 -5.29 -10.72 19.89
CA ASP A 141 -5.65 -10.23 21.23
C ASP A 141 -4.43 -10.10 22.15
N VAL A 142 -4.30 -8.93 22.78
CA VAL A 142 -3.45 -8.55 23.92
C VAL A 142 -2.24 -9.44 24.28
N THR A 143 -1.35 -9.75 23.34
CA THR A 143 0.00 -10.24 23.66
C THR A 143 0.92 -9.06 23.95
N PHE A 144 1.70 -9.16 25.03
CA PHE A 144 2.62 -8.13 25.47
C PHE A 144 4.07 -8.52 25.12
N GLY A 145 4.94 -7.51 24.99
CA GLY A 145 6.37 -7.69 24.75
C GLY A 145 7.09 -8.45 25.88
N LYS A 146 8.34 -8.84 25.62
CA LYS A 146 9.17 -9.62 26.53
C LYS A 146 9.50 -8.81 27.80
N ALA A 147 9.13 -9.29 28.98
CA ALA A 147 9.80 -8.91 30.22
C ALA A 147 11.00 -9.83 30.40
N THR A 148 12.21 -9.28 30.47
CA THR A 148 13.44 -10.01 30.82
C THR A 148 14.29 -9.14 31.73
N GLY A 149 14.74 -9.68 32.85
CA GLY A 149 15.61 -9.01 33.81
C GLY A 149 15.04 -8.92 35.22
N GLU A 150 15.87 -8.45 36.13
CA GLU A 150 15.58 -8.39 37.57
C GLU A 150 14.61 -7.25 37.97
N GLN A 151 14.26 -6.36 37.02
CA GLN A 151 13.39 -5.22 37.29
C GLN A 151 11.93 -5.52 36.94
N TRP A 152 11.02 -4.94 37.72
CA TRP A 152 9.60 -4.92 37.40
C TRP A 152 9.32 -3.99 36.24
N VAL A 153 8.56 -4.47 35.25
CA VAL A 153 8.15 -3.71 34.08
C VAL A 153 6.63 -3.74 33.97
N GLU A 154 6.01 -2.58 33.75
CA GLU A 154 4.58 -2.53 33.45
C GLU A 154 4.34 -2.94 31.99
N MET A 155 3.45 -3.91 31.83
CA MET A 155 2.92 -4.37 30.56
C MET A 155 1.48 -3.87 30.49
N ALA A 156 1.19 -2.91 29.59
CA ALA A 156 -0.14 -2.32 29.43
C ALA A 156 -0.61 -2.38 27.97
N LYS A 157 -1.91 -2.64 27.74
CA LYS A 157 -2.52 -2.66 26.41
C LYS A 157 -4.01 -2.31 26.46
N THR A 158 -4.44 -1.57 25.45
CA THR A 158 -5.82 -1.15 25.24
C THR A 158 -6.44 -2.00 24.13
N PHE A 159 -7.69 -2.43 24.31
CA PHE A 159 -8.41 -3.26 23.35
C PHE A 159 -9.91 -2.95 23.36
N ARG A 160 -10.59 -3.29 22.26
CA ARG A 160 -12.04 -3.20 22.13
C ARG A 160 -12.63 -4.60 22.11
N THR A 161 -13.60 -4.87 22.97
CA THR A 161 -14.26 -6.19 23.01
C THR A 161 -15.07 -6.45 21.73
N PRO A 162 -15.04 -7.66 21.16
CA PRO A 162 -15.86 -8.02 20.00
C PRO A 162 -17.37 -7.88 20.24
N PRO A 163 -18.19 -7.75 19.17
CA PRO A 163 -19.63 -7.94 19.27
C PRO A 163 -19.99 -9.28 19.93
N GLY A 164 -21.01 -9.30 20.79
CA GLY A 164 -21.45 -10.50 21.49
C GLY A 164 -20.63 -10.87 22.74
N THR A 165 -19.58 -10.11 23.07
CA THR A 165 -18.84 -10.28 24.33
C THR A 165 -19.75 -10.05 25.53
N ALA A 166 -19.70 -10.97 26.49
CA ALA A 166 -20.33 -10.85 27.81
C ALA A 166 -19.33 -10.98 28.95
N PHE A 167 -18.23 -11.71 28.74
CA PHE A 167 -17.20 -11.92 29.74
C PHE A 167 -15.79 -11.88 29.15
N GLY A 168 -14.80 -11.71 30.01
CA GLY A 168 -13.38 -11.94 29.69
C GLY A 168 -12.66 -12.65 30.83
N ARG A 169 -11.48 -13.18 30.56
CA ARG A 169 -10.57 -13.70 31.60
C ARG A 169 -9.17 -13.17 31.36
N VAL A 170 -8.43 -12.88 32.41
CA VAL A 170 -6.99 -12.62 32.31
C VAL A 170 -6.27 -13.95 32.33
N ARG A 171 -5.33 -14.11 31.41
CA ARG A 171 -4.43 -15.25 31.36
C ARG A 171 -3.01 -14.74 31.53
N LEU A 172 -2.28 -15.31 32.48
CA LEU A 172 -0.86 -15.08 32.69
C LEU A 172 -0.14 -16.36 32.29
N GLY A 173 0.95 -16.28 31.53
CA GLY A 173 1.60 -17.48 31.03
C GLY A 173 3.07 -17.33 30.69
N MET A 174 3.71 -18.49 30.54
CA MET A 174 5.15 -18.63 30.27
C MET A 174 5.38 -19.21 28.88
N ALA A 175 6.13 -18.49 28.04
CA ALA A 175 6.48 -18.94 26.69
C ALA A 175 7.69 -19.89 26.69
N ASP A 176 8.58 -19.76 27.67
CA ASP A 176 9.76 -20.62 27.83
C ASP A 176 9.92 -21.07 29.28
N ASN A 177 10.96 -21.86 29.55
CA ASN A 177 11.24 -22.36 30.88
C ASN A 177 11.97 -21.33 31.73
N GLY A 178 11.38 -20.91 32.82
CA GLY A 178 12.00 -19.98 33.76
C GLY A 178 11.03 -19.61 34.87
N VAL A 179 11.27 -18.47 35.50
CA VAL A 179 10.42 -17.92 36.56
C VAL A 179 9.93 -16.55 36.12
N ALA A 180 8.64 -16.28 36.31
CA ALA A 180 8.08 -14.94 36.20
C ALA A 180 7.15 -14.64 37.37
N TYR A 181 7.13 -13.38 37.74
CA TYR A 181 6.27 -12.82 38.77
C TYR A 181 5.34 -11.79 38.14
N PHE A 182 4.08 -11.80 38.54
CA PHE A 182 3.06 -10.87 38.09
C PHE A 182 2.45 -10.17 39.30
N ASP A 183 2.21 -8.87 39.17
CA ASP A 183 1.65 -8.05 40.24
C ASP A 183 0.84 -6.88 39.67
N ASP A 184 -0.01 -6.26 40.50
CA ASP A 184 -0.79 -5.07 40.18
C ASP A 184 -1.53 -5.13 38.83
N LEU A 185 -2.20 -6.25 38.58
CA LEU A 185 -3.01 -6.39 37.38
C LEU A 185 -4.19 -5.41 37.46
N LYS A 186 -4.49 -4.68 36.40
CA LYS A 186 -5.61 -3.73 36.33
C LYS A 186 -6.38 -3.96 35.06
N LEU A 187 -7.70 -3.95 35.17
CA LEU A 187 -8.59 -3.88 34.00
C LEU A 187 -9.49 -2.65 34.15
N GLU A 188 -9.25 -1.67 33.29
CA GLU A 188 -9.91 -0.36 33.29
C GLU A 188 -10.90 -0.30 32.12
N LYS A 189 -12.17 0.02 32.40
CA LYS A 189 -13.17 0.33 31.37
C LYS A 189 -13.05 1.78 30.94
N LEU A 190 -12.92 2.00 29.64
CA LEU A 190 -12.63 3.32 29.07
C LEU A 190 -13.82 3.98 28.38
N GLY A 191 -14.90 3.23 28.14
CA GLY A 191 -16.11 3.72 27.49
C GLY A 191 -16.28 3.23 26.04
N LYS A 192 -17.40 3.61 25.43
CA LYS A 192 -17.74 3.21 24.04
C LYS A 192 -16.93 3.97 23.01
N GLU A 193 -16.42 5.14 23.38
CA GLU A 193 -15.56 5.95 22.54
C GLU A 193 -14.10 5.51 22.71
N SER A 194 -13.29 5.67 21.65
CA SER A 194 -11.87 5.33 21.72
C SER A 194 -11.19 6.13 22.85
N PRO A 195 -10.36 5.49 23.69
CA PRO A 195 -9.62 6.15 24.76
C PRO A 195 -8.50 7.06 24.25
N LEU A 196 -8.16 6.96 22.96
CA LEU A 196 -7.34 7.97 22.30
C LEU A 196 -8.11 9.30 22.21
N GLY A 197 -9.43 9.31 22.42
CA GLY A 197 -10.29 10.46 22.17
C GLY A 197 -10.54 10.64 20.68
N LYS A 198 -11.62 11.33 20.33
CA LYS A 198 -11.76 11.90 18.99
C LYS A 198 -10.94 13.19 18.98
N LEU A 199 -10.04 13.36 18.01
CA LEU A 199 -9.59 14.72 17.74
C LEU A 199 -10.79 15.53 17.26
N PRO A 200 -10.89 16.83 17.60
CA PRO A 200 -11.83 17.68 16.91
C PRO A 200 -11.59 17.51 15.40
N PRO A 201 -12.64 17.29 14.60
CA PRO A 201 -12.49 17.18 13.15
C PRO A 201 -11.76 18.42 12.64
N CYS A 202 -10.99 18.28 11.56
CA CYS A 202 -10.37 19.42 10.90
C CYS A 202 -11.40 20.55 10.74
N THR A 203 -11.15 21.68 11.39
CA THR A 203 -12.14 22.75 11.60
C THR A 203 -12.47 23.57 10.35
N ILE A 204 -12.13 23.11 9.14
CA ILE A 204 -12.52 23.77 7.90
C ILE A 204 -14.03 23.53 7.68
N THR A 205 -14.83 24.32 8.37
CA THR A 205 -16.30 24.44 8.17
C THR A 205 -16.65 25.65 7.31
N GLU A 206 -15.66 26.49 6.97
CA GLU A 206 -15.84 27.66 6.13
C GLU A 206 -15.98 27.22 4.66
N ARG A 207 -16.97 27.79 3.97
CA ARG A 207 -17.14 27.57 2.52
C ARG A 207 -15.84 27.95 1.81
N PRO A 208 -15.39 27.17 0.82
CA PRO A 208 -14.19 27.50 0.05
C PRO A 208 -14.28 28.93 -0.48
N ASP A 209 -13.33 29.79 -0.11
CA ASP A 209 -13.22 31.14 -0.67
C ASP A 209 -12.97 31.00 -2.18
N PRO A 210 -13.88 31.48 -3.05
CA PRO A 210 -13.70 31.40 -4.50
C PRO A 210 -12.45 32.15 -4.99
N SER A 211 -11.94 33.09 -4.20
CA SER A 211 -10.73 33.85 -4.49
C SER A 211 -9.44 33.19 -3.98
N SER A 212 -9.55 32.14 -3.15
CA SER A 212 -8.37 31.41 -2.68
C SER A 212 -7.73 30.63 -3.82
N ALA A 213 -6.51 31.02 -4.17
CA ALA A 213 -5.66 30.29 -5.11
C ALA A 213 -5.17 28.94 -4.55
N HIS A 214 -5.34 28.68 -3.25
CA HIS A 214 -4.81 27.49 -2.58
C HIS A 214 -5.89 26.45 -2.29
N PRO A 215 -5.57 25.15 -2.39
CA PRO A 215 -6.53 24.10 -2.08
C PRO A 215 -6.96 24.12 -0.61
N VAL A 216 -8.25 23.88 -0.39
CA VAL A 216 -8.85 23.69 0.93
C VAL A 216 -9.59 22.35 0.97
N PHE A 217 -9.55 21.66 2.10
CA PHE A 217 -10.20 20.37 2.29
C PHE A 217 -11.54 20.55 2.99
N VAL A 218 -12.63 20.13 2.36
CA VAL A 218 -14.00 20.23 2.90
C VAL A 218 -14.74 18.91 2.64
N ASP A 219 -15.20 18.24 3.69
CA ASP A 219 -15.99 17.01 3.64
C ASP A 219 -15.42 15.90 2.73
N GLY A 220 -14.10 15.72 2.75
CA GLY A 220 -13.41 14.71 1.92
C GLY A 220 -13.00 15.20 0.54
N VAL A 221 -13.30 16.45 0.18
CA VAL A 221 -13.05 16.98 -1.16
C VAL A 221 -12.11 18.18 -1.08
N TRP A 222 -11.12 18.20 -1.97
CA TRP A 222 -10.27 19.36 -2.15
C TRP A 222 -10.91 20.36 -3.10
N PHE A 223 -10.84 21.64 -2.76
CA PHE A 223 -11.32 22.74 -3.59
C PHE A 223 -10.22 23.76 -3.83
N LYS A 224 -10.01 24.19 -5.07
CA LYS A 224 -9.11 25.29 -5.45
C LYS A 224 -9.93 26.35 -6.21
N ALA A 225 -9.91 27.60 -5.76
CA ALA A 225 -10.73 28.68 -6.31
C ALA A 225 -12.23 28.31 -6.43
N GLY A 226 -12.79 27.71 -5.38
CA GLY A 226 -14.20 27.30 -5.31
C GLY A 226 -14.60 26.12 -6.20
N LYS A 227 -13.66 25.49 -6.92
CA LYS A 227 -13.91 24.33 -7.79
C LYS A 227 -13.28 23.07 -7.20
N PRO A 228 -13.87 21.88 -7.38
CA PRO A 228 -13.23 20.63 -7.00
C PRO A 228 -11.83 20.53 -7.62
N PHE A 229 -10.90 19.97 -6.86
CA PHE A 229 -9.50 19.83 -7.19
C PHE A 229 -9.09 18.38 -6.94
N PHE A 230 -8.42 17.75 -7.91
CA PHE A 230 -7.90 16.40 -7.76
C PHE A 230 -6.37 16.45 -7.59
N PRO A 231 -5.85 16.20 -6.38
CA PRO A 231 -4.42 16.14 -6.14
C PRO A 231 -3.79 14.91 -6.81
N ILE A 232 -2.81 15.12 -7.68
CA ILE A 232 -2.01 14.05 -8.29
C ILE A 232 -0.57 14.49 -8.44
N GLY A 233 0.37 13.61 -8.09
CA GLY A 233 1.78 13.86 -8.31
C GLY A 233 2.66 12.78 -7.72
N PHE A 234 3.76 13.16 -7.08
CA PHE A 234 4.83 12.22 -6.73
C PHE A 234 5.15 12.19 -5.25
N TRP A 235 5.50 11.02 -4.77
CA TRP A 235 6.13 10.84 -3.47
C TRP A 235 7.61 10.48 -3.68
N ASP A 236 8.50 11.09 -2.90
CA ASP A 236 9.93 10.75 -2.88
C ASP A 236 10.62 11.31 -1.62
N THR A 237 11.87 10.96 -1.40
CA THR A 237 12.73 11.64 -0.42
C THR A 237 12.89 13.13 -0.77
N GLY A 238 13.00 14.02 0.23
CA GLY A 238 13.14 15.47 -0.01
C GLY A 238 14.28 15.83 -0.98
N ARG A 239 15.36 15.05 -1.01
CA ARG A 239 16.49 15.23 -1.94
C ARG A 239 16.19 14.95 -3.41
N ALA A 240 15.04 14.38 -3.75
CA ALA A 240 14.66 14.12 -5.14
C ALA A 240 13.93 15.31 -5.80
N PHE A 241 13.46 16.28 -5.00
CA PHE A 241 12.68 17.42 -5.49
C PHE A 241 13.56 18.66 -5.66
N ASP A 242 14.50 18.59 -6.60
CA ASP A 242 15.26 19.76 -7.05
C ASP A 242 14.39 20.68 -7.95
N PRO A 243 14.84 21.92 -8.29
CA PRO A 243 14.02 22.85 -9.08
C PRO A 243 13.57 22.30 -10.44
N GLU A 244 14.42 21.48 -11.08
CA GLU A 244 14.14 20.89 -12.37
C GLU A 244 13.09 19.79 -12.25
N ALA A 245 13.17 18.97 -11.20
CA ALA A 245 12.15 17.98 -10.88
C ALA A 245 10.78 18.63 -10.66
N LEU A 246 10.71 19.70 -9.87
CA LEU A 246 9.47 20.43 -9.62
C LEU A 246 8.88 21.01 -10.91
N ARG A 247 9.71 21.64 -11.75
CA ARG A 247 9.30 22.16 -13.06
C ARG A 247 8.74 21.05 -13.93
N ARG A 248 9.45 19.91 -14.03
CA ARG A 248 9.05 18.76 -14.82
C ARG A 248 7.72 18.19 -14.33
N ILE A 249 7.51 18.06 -13.01
CA ILE A 249 6.24 17.60 -12.43
C ILE A 249 5.08 18.51 -12.89
N ARG A 250 5.25 19.83 -12.76
CA ARG A 250 4.22 20.81 -13.17
C ARG A 250 3.93 20.75 -14.67
N GLU A 251 4.97 20.60 -15.50
CA GLU A 251 4.84 20.49 -16.95
C GLU A 251 3.99 19.29 -17.36
N HIS A 252 4.12 18.16 -16.68
CA HIS A 252 3.31 16.96 -16.91
C HIS A 252 1.92 17.04 -16.26
N LYS A 253 1.43 18.26 -16.00
CA LYS A 253 0.10 18.55 -15.46
C LYS A 253 -0.17 17.97 -14.07
N MET A 254 0.88 17.55 -13.36
CA MET A 254 0.80 17.15 -11.97
C MET A 254 0.84 18.38 -11.05
N ASN A 255 0.29 18.23 -9.85
CA ASN A 255 0.02 19.34 -8.96
C ASN A 255 0.35 19.05 -7.48
N LEU A 256 0.99 17.92 -7.19
CA LEU A 256 1.30 17.45 -5.83
C LEU A 256 2.73 16.92 -5.71
N ILE A 257 3.36 17.19 -4.57
CA ILE A 257 4.59 16.51 -4.13
C ILE A 257 4.50 16.09 -2.65
N GLY A 258 5.01 14.90 -2.36
CA GLY A 258 5.17 14.36 -1.01
C GLY A 258 6.65 14.21 -0.65
N PRO A 259 7.33 15.28 -0.19
CA PRO A 259 8.73 15.21 0.18
C PRO A 259 8.92 14.58 1.58
N GLY A 260 9.78 13.56 1.66
CA GLY A 260 10.23 12.99 2.92
C GLY A 260 11.18 13.91 3.70
N MET A 261 10.98 14.05 5.01
CA MET A 261 11.85 14.82 5.92
C MET A 261 12.52 13.91 6.95
N ALA A 262 13.86 14.02 7.08
CA ALA A 262 14.62 13.30 8.09
C ALA A 262 14.90 14.21 9.30
N PRO A 263 14.49 13.85 10.54
CA PRO A 263 14.58 14.72 11.71
C PRO A 263 15.99 14.96 12.24
N ASP A 264 16.89 13.99 12.08
CA ASP A 264 18.13 13.93 12.86
C ASP A 264 19.36 14.51 12.13
N ALA A 265 19.19 15.11 10.95
CA ALA A 265 20.29 15.61 10.11
C ALA A 265 20.61 17.11 10.28
N GLY A 266 20.25 17.71 11.43
CA GLY A 266 20.55 19.12 11.75
C GLY A 266 19.65 20.13 11.03
N ASP A 267 20.15 21.34 10.76
CA ASP A 267 19.37 22.42 10.11
C ASP A 267 19.27 22.27 8.57
N GLU A 268 20.02 21.35 7.96
CA GLU A 268 20.03 21.17 6.50
C GLU A 268 18.67 20.67 5.96
N PRO A 269 18.03 19.62 6.52
CA PRO A 269 16.68 19.20 6.11
C PRO A 269 15.63 20.32 6.21
N TRP A 270 15.74 21.19 7.21
CA TRP A 270 14.83 22.32 7.40
C TRP A 270 14.99 23.36 6.28
N ARG A 271 16.24 23.75 5.99
CA ARG A 271 16.55 24.66 4.87
C ARG A 271 16.11 24.06 3.53
N GLN A 272 16.35 22.78 3.33
CA GLN A 272 15.89 22.06 2.14
C GLN A 272 14.36 22.09 2.02
N MET A 273 13.62 21.82 3.10
CA MET A 273 12.15 21.86 3.05
C MET A 273 11.61 23.26 2.78
N HIS A 274 12.17 24.30 3.41
CA HIS A 274 11.83 25.69 3.11
C HIS A 274 12.00 26.02 1.63
N GLU A 275 13.10 25.56 1.04
CA GLU A 275 13.39 25.80 -0.37
C GLU A 275 12.44 25.03 -1.29
N ILE A 276 12.15 23.76 -0.98
CA ILE A 276 11.15 22.96 -1.70
C ILE A 276 9.78 23.64 -1.64
N LEU A 277 9.32 24.05 -0.45
CA LEU A 277 8.02 24.71 -0.28
C LEU A 277 7.93 26.01 -1.08
N ARG A 278 8.99 26.85 -1.05
CA ARG A 278 9.06 28.11 -1.78
C ARG A 278 9.04 27.92 -3.30
N GLN A 279 9.83 26.97 -3.81
CA GLN A 279 9.87 26.67 -5.24
C GLN A 279 8.57 26.02 -5.73
N ALA A 280 8.01 25.09 -4.95
CA ALA A 280 6.73 24.47 -5.23
C ALA A 280 5.61 25.52 -5.26
N GLU A 281 5.62 26.50 -4.35
CA GLU A 281 4.63 27.58 -4.35
C GLU A 281 4.72 28.44 -5.61
N ALA A 282 5.94 28.78 -6.05
CA ALA A 282 6.16 29.51 -7.30
C ALA A 282 5.69 28.75 -8.55
N LEU A 283 5.62 27.43 -8.48
CA LEU A 283 5.13 26.54 -9.54
C LEU A 283 3.66 26.10 -9.35
N GLU A 284 2.98 26.61 -8.31
CA GLU A 284 1.62 26.25 -7.91
C GLU A 284 1.43 24.75 -7.58
N LEU A 285 2.49 24.09 -7.11
CA LEU A 285 2.48 22.71 -6.64
C LEU A 285 2.08 22.63 -5.17
N CYS A 286 1.18 21.71 -4.85
CA CYS A 286 0.78 21.39 -3.49
C CYS A 286 1.81 20.48 -2.83
N VAL A 287 1.96 20.61 -1.52
CA VAL A 287 2.96 19.89 -0.73
C VAL A 287 2.30 19.20 0.45
N THR A 288 2.74 17.98 0.70
CA THR A 288 2.28 17.10 1.77
C THR A 288 3.51 16.39 2.37
N PRO A 289 4.24 17.06 3.27
CA PRO A 289 5.48 16.52 3.81
C PRO A 289 5.18 15.32 4.70
N LEU A 290 6.09 14.35 4.66
CA LEU A 290 6.09 13.24 5.59
C LEU A 290 6.84 13.63 6.87
N VAL A 291 6.12 13.54 8.00
CA VAL A 291 6.60 13.99 9.32
C VAL A 291 7.37 12.89 10.05
N ASN A 292 7.08 11.59 9.88
CA ASN A 292 7.85 10.53 10.53
C ASN A 292 8.44 9.58 9.47
N PHE A 293 9.72 9.77 9.10
CA PHE A 293 10.42 8.95 8.11
C PHE A 293 11.32 7.88 8.76
N ARG A 294 11.40 6.69 8.14
CA ARG A 294 12.32 5.60 8.54
C ARG A 294 13.69 5.81 7.90
N GLU A 295 14.71 6.21 8.67
CA GLU A 295 16.07 6.31 8.12
C GLU A 295 16.87 4.99 8.26
N ASP A 296 16.56 4.12 9.24
CA ASP A 296 17.41 2.97 9.60
C ASP A 296 16.80 1.57 9.40
N GLY A 297 15.59 1.49 8.86
CA GLY A 297 14.89 0.23 8.59
C GLY A 297 14.44 -0.57 9.82
N ARG A 298 14.72 -0.15 11.06
CA ARG A 298 14.46 -0.97 12.26
C ARG A 298 13.54 -0.33 13.31
N ARG A 299 13.41 1.00 13.42
CA ARG A 299 12.44 1.63 14.34
C ARG A 299 11.87 2.95 13.79
N HIS A 300 10.56 3.15 13.97
CA HIS A 300 9.95 4.46 13.72
C HIS A 300 10.41 5.43 14.82
N GLN A 301 11.04 6.54 14.42
CA GLN A 301 11.32 7.65 15.31
C GLN A 301 10.13 8.60 15.31
N PHE A 302 9.57 8.86 16.50
CA PHE A 302 8.46 9.80 16.67
C PHE A 302 8.98 11.11 17.24
N TRP A 303 8.53 12.20 16.66
CA TRP A 303 8.99 13.53 17.06
C TRP A 303 8.35 13.95 18.39
N GLY A 304 9.18 14.50 19.28
CA GLY A 304 8.71 15.14 20.49
C GLY A 304 7.87 16.38 20.20
N GLU A 305 7.07 16.81 21.17
CA GLU A 305 6.12 17.92 21.02
C GLU A 305 6.79 19.23 20.53
N GLU A 306 7.96 19.58 21.05
CA GLU A 306 8.66 20.82 20.63
C GLU A 306 9.08 20.76 19.16
N MET A 307 9.50 19.59 18.67
CA MET A 307 9.87 19.42 17.27
C MET A 307 8.65 19.53 16.35
N VAL A 308 7.53 18.94 16.76
CA VAL A 308 6.24 19.08 16.07
C VAL A 308 5.77 20.53 16.06
N ALA A 309 5.91 21.23 17.19
CA ALA A 309 5.58 22.64 17.30
C ALA A 309 6.46 23.51 16.40
N ARG A 310 7.76 23.22 16.31
CA ARG A 310 8.68 23.88 15.36
C ARG A 310 8.24 23.65 13.92
N LEU A 311 7.95 22.41 13.52
CA LEU A 311 7.49 22.07 12.17
C LEU A 311 6.22 22.83 11.80
N ALA A 312 5.23 22.86 12.69
CA ALA A 312 4.02 23.63 12.45
C ALA A 312 4.31 25.14 12.36
N ARG A 313 5.11 25.72 13.26
CA ARG A 313 5.46 27.15 13.21
C ARG A 313 6.20 27.56 11.94
N GLU A 314 7.14 26.72 11.47
CA GLU A 314 8.00 27.05 10.32
C GLU A 314 7.33 26.79 8.98
N PHE A 315 6.53 25.72 8.85
CA PHE A 315 5.97 25.32 7.55
C PHE A 315 4.47 25.61 7.38
N ALA A 316 3.68 25.72 8.46
CA ALA A 316 2.26 26.09 8.33
C ALA A 316 1.99 27.46 7.66
N PRO A 317 2.91 28.44 7.67
CA PRO A 317 2.73 29.68 6.90
C PRO A 317 2.70 29.49 5.37
N TYR A 318 3.29 28.41 4.84
CA TYR A 318 3.29 28.15 3.40
C TYR A 318 1.91 27.73 2.92
N ARG A 319 1.38 28.43 1.92
CA ARG A 319 -0.01 28.26 1.49
C ARG A 319 -0.21 27.03 0.59
N ASN A 320 0.87 26.56 -0.02
CA ASN A 320 0.88 25.34 -0.83
C ASN A 320 1.08 24.06 -0.01
N LEU A 321 1.39 24.16 1.28
CA LEU A 321 1.26 23.03 2.21
C LEU A 321 -0.23 22.73 2.36
N ILE A 322 -0.69 21.55 1.94
CA ILE A 322 -2.12 21.22 1.95
C ILE A 322 -2.49 20.21 3.04
N ALA A 323 -1.61 19.27 3.40
CA ALA A 323 -1.86 18.26 4.42
C ALA A 323 -0.57 17.83 5.13
N TRP A 324 -0.70 17.14 6.26
CA TRP A 324 0.41 16.48 6.95
C TRP A 324 0.32 14.97 6.78
N MET A 325 1.36 14.36 6.21
CA MET A 325 1.48 12.91 6.17
C MET A 325 2.25 12.47 7.42
N LEU A 326 1.56 11.82 8.35
CA LEU A 326 2.10 11.57 9.69
C LEU A 326 3.04 10.36 9.72
N LEU A 327 2.84 9.37 8.86
CA LEU A 327 3.69 8.18 8.81
C LEU A 327 3.62 7.50 7.44
N ASP A 328 4.76 6.95 7.04
CA ASP A 328 4.97 6.10 5.87
C ASP A 328 4.99 4.64 6.33
N ASP A 329 4.34 3.75 5.58
CA ASP A 329 4.27 2.33 5.88
C ASP A 329 3.82 2.00 7.31
N ALA A 330 2.75 2.65 7.79
CA ALA A 330 2.36 2.58 9.19
C ALA A 330 1.94 1.16 9.62
N PRO A 331 2.60 0.57 10.63
CA PRO A 331 2.19 -0.71 11.19
C PRO A 331 0.92 -0.55 12.03
N CYS A 332 0.09 -1.60 12.06
CA CYS A 332 -1.06 -1.70 12.97
C CYS A 332 -0.62 -2.07 14.41
N ASP A 333 0.38 -1.36 14.94
CA ASP A 333 0.87 -1.53 16.30
C ASP A 333 0.29 -0.44 17.22
N ALA A 334 -0.28 -0.84 18.36
CA ALA A 334 -0.96 0.09 19.27
C ALA A 334 -0.04 1.19 19.83
N GLN A 335 1.25 0.88 20.06
CA GLN A 335 2.21 1.86 20.55
C GLN A 335 2.59 2.87 19.46
N VAL A 336 2.77 2.40 18.22
CA VAL A 336 2.96 3.26 17.04
C VAL A 336 1.75 4.17 16.83
N ILE A 337 0.53 3.62 16.85
CA ILE A 337 -0.71 4.40 16.73
C ILE A 337 -0.82 5.46 17.82
N ALA A 338 -0.56 5.10 19.09
CA ALA A 338 -0.59 6.03 20.20
C ALA A 338 0.43 7.17 20.04
N ASN A 339 1.61 6.89 19.48
CA ASN A 339 2.61 7.91 19.21
C ASN A 339 2.21 8.83 18.05
N ILE A 340 1.67 8.29 16.97
CA ILE A 340 1.13 9.09 15.86
C ILE A 340 -0.01 9.98 16.34
N HIS A 341 -0.88 9.45 17.19
CA HIS A 341 -1.96 10.21 17.78
C HIS A 341 -1.43 11.39 18.63
N LYS A 342 -0.36 11.20 19.42
CA LYS A 342 0.31 12.31 20.13
C LYS A 342 0.89 13.34 19.16
N THR A 343 1.52 12.91 18.08
CA THR A 343 2.01 13.81 17.01
C THR A 343 0.85 14.60 16.39
N ALA A 344 -0.27 13.93 16.07
CA ALA A 344 -1.47 14.56 15.53
C ALA A 344 -2.08 15.56 16.52
N GLN A 345 -2.13 15.24 17.82
CA GLN A 345 -2.57 16.17 18.87
C GLN A 345 -1.69 17.42 18.95
N ALA A 346 -0.37 17.26 18.91
CA ALA A 346 0.57 18.37 18.91
C ALA A 346 0.42 19.21 17.63
N LEU A 347 0.36 18.59 16.46
CA LEU A 347 0.12 19.29 15.19
C LEU A 347 -1.20 20.04 15.22
N ARG A 348 -2.30 19.44 15.68
CA ARG A 348 -3.62 20.08 15.69
C ARG A 348 -3.64 21.34 16.56
N ARG A 349 -2.85 21.40 17.63
CA ARG A 349 -2.70 22.60 18.47
C ARG A 349 -1.99 23.75 17.75
N HIS A 350 -1.05 23.44 16.86
CA HIS A 350 -0.21 24.44 16.19
C HIS A 350 -0.63 24.74 14.73
N ASP A 351 -1.32 23.81 14.09
CA ASP A 351 -1.91 23.92 12.76
C ASP A 351 -3.30 23.24 12.74
N PRO A 352 -4.33 23.90 13.29
CA PRO A 352 -5.66 23.31 13.41
C PRO A 352 -6.36 23.10 12.06
N ARG A 353 -5.86 23.73 10.98
CA ARG A 353 -6.56 23.84 9.69
C ARG A 353 -6.22 22.74 8.71
N ARG A 354 -5.05 22.12 8.79
CA ARG A 354 -4.66 21.14 7.78
C ARG A 354 -5.13 19.74 8.12
N PRO A 355 -5.57 18.97 7.12
CA PRO A 355 -5.89 17.57 7.32
C PRO A 355 -4.65 16.72 7.58
N PHE A 356 -4.84 15.62 8.28
CA PHE A 356 -3.83 14.61 8.54
C PHE A 356 -4.12 13.32 7.78
N ALA A 357 -3.06 12.68 7.31
CA ALA A 357 -3.11 11.37 6.72
C ALA A 357 -1.97 10.48 7.20
N VAL A 358 -2.14 9.19 6.98
CA VAL A 358 -1.15 8.15 7.21
C VAL A 358 -1.20 7.20 6.03
N ASP A 359 -0.04 6.74 5.59
CA ASP A 359 0.07 5.64 4.65
C ASP A 359 -0.09 4.30 5.38
N LEU A 360 -1.19 3.60 5.09
CA LEU A 360 -1.56 2.33 5.70
C LEU A 360 -1.34 1.19 4.71
N ILE A 361 -0.42 0.27 5.02
CA ILE A 361 -0.25 -0.95 4.22
C ILE A 361 -1.14 -2.07 4.75
N PRO A 362 -1.99 -2.68 3.90
CA PRO A 362 -2.68 -3.93 4.22
C PRO A 362 -1.70 -5.10 4.29
N ARG A 363 -1.23 -5.45 5.50
CA ARG A 363 -0.57 -6.75 5.73
C ARG A 363 -1.64 -7.82 6.00
N SER A 364 -1.54 -8.96 5.34
CA SER A 364 -2.55 -10.03 5.34
C SER A 364 -3.05 -10.43 6.74
N GLY A 365 -4.34 -10.77 6.87
CA GLY A 365 -4.96 -11.38 8.06
C GLY A 365 -5.29 -10.41 9.21
N ALA A 366 -4.30 -9.70 9.74
CA ALA A 366 -4.47 -8.82 10.90
C ALA A 366 -5.21 -7.49 10.58
N PHE A 367 -5.21 -7.07 9.32
CA PHE A 367 -5.71 -5.77 8.87
C PHE A 367 -7.22 -5.56 9.06
N GLN A 368 -8.02 -6.63 9.08
CA GLN A 368 -9.49 -6.51 9.09
C GLN A 368 -10.08 -5.99 10.41
N LYS A 369 -9.32 -6.02 11.52
CA LYS A 369 -9.87 -5.81 12.87
C LYS A 369 -9.62 -4.40 13.47
N ASP A 370 -8.57 -3.70 13.03
CA ASP A 370 -8.02 -2.58 13.81
C ASP A 370 -8.14 -1.17 13.17
N TRP A 371 -8.83 -1.01 12.04
CA TRP A 371 -9.08 0.32 11.43
C TRP A 371 -9.77 1.31 12.38
N SER A 372 -10.54 0.80 13.34
CA SER A 372 -11.18 1.63 14.36
C SER A 372 -10.19 2.40 15.24
N LEU A 373 -8.92 1.95 15.33
CA LEU A 373 -7.86 2.64 16.07
C LEU A 373 -7.42 3.94 15.37
N TRP A 374 -7.48 3.98 14.05
CA TRP A 374 -7.09 5.14 13.23
C TRP A 374 -8.22 6.14 13.03
N GLY A 375 -9.47 5.65 13.00
CA GLY A 375 -10.65 6.43 12.61
C GLY A 375 -11.05 7.61 13.50
N GLY A 376 -10.34 7.84 14.61
CA GLY A 376 -10.63 8.94 15.54
C GLY A 376 -9.88 10.24 15.27
N PHE A 377 -8.85 10.24 14.42
CA PHE A 377 -7.94 11.38 14.31
C PHE A 377 -7.32 11.66 12.93
N LEU A 378 -7.54 10.80 11.94
CA LEU A 378 -7.14 11.04 10.55
C LEU A 378 -8.28 11.66 9.75
N ASP A 379 -7.95 12.60 8.88
CA ASP A 379 -8.91 13.27 8.00
C ASP A 379 -9.07 12.53 6.68
N PHE A 380 -7.96 11.98 6.16
CA PHE A 380 -7.94 11.05 5.05
C PHE A 380 -6.86 9.98 5.23
N TYR A 381 -6.92 8.94 4.42
CA TYR A 381 -6.04 7.79 4.47
C TYR A 381 -5.30 7.71 3.16
N ASP A 382 -4.05 7.29 3.20
CA ASP A 382 -3.30 6.89 2.02
C ASP A 382 -3.02 5.39 2.13
N THR A 383 -2.93 4.72 0.99
CA THR A 383 -2.66 3.29 0.95
C THR A 383 -2.12 2.92 -0.41
N TYR A 384 -1.52 1.73 -0.50
CA TYR A 384 -1.16 1.15 -1.77
C TYR A 384 -1.11 -0.37 -1.71
N LEU A 385 -1.25 -0.95 -2.88
CA LEU A 385 -1.01 -2.37 -3.10
C LEU A 385 0.36 -2.54 -3.73
N TYR A 386 1.19 -3.31 -3.05
CA TYR A 386 2.48 -3.79 -3.50
C TYR A 386 2.31 -4.77 -4.67
N PRO A 387 2.60 -4.39 -5.95
CA PRO A 387 2.60 -5.38 -7.02
C PRO A 387 3.72 -6.43 -6.84
N ILE A 388 4.61 -6.27 -5.84
CA ILE A 388 5.74 -7.14 -5.58
C ILE A 388 5.80 -7.47 -4.08
N PRO A 389 5.99 -8.74 -3.69
CA PRO A 389 6.08 -9.12 -2.30
C PRO A 389 7.24 -8.46 -1.58
N TYR A 390 6.98 -8.07 -0.34
CA TYR A 390 8.01 -7.83 0.65
C TYR A 390 8.44 -9.18 1.22
N TYR A 391 9.63 -9.66 0.85
CA TYR A 391 10.46 -10.73 1.45
C TYR A 391 9.86 -12.13 1.81
N GLU A 392 8.55 -12.31 2.01
CA GLU A 392 8.04 -13.47 2.76
C GLU A 392 7.16 -14.43 1.93
N SER A 393 6.68 -14.04 0.74
CA SER A 393 5.97 -14.99 -0.15
C SER A 393 5.89 -14.53 -1.61
N PRO A 394 6.49 -15.25 -2.58
CA PRO A 394 6.39 -14.95 -4.01
C PRO A 394 4.96 -15.06 -4.59
N TYR A 395 4.01 -15.63 -3.83
CA TYR A 395 2.61 -15.74 -4.25
C TYR A 395 1.82 -14.43 -4.22
N LEU A 396 2.28 -13.42 -3.49
CA LEU A 396 1.57 -12.13 -3.38
C LEU A 396 1.68 -11.25 -4.64
N PHE A 397 2.53 -11.65 -5.61
CA PHE A 397 2.79 -10.92 -6.86
C PHE A 397 1.56 -10.81 -7.80
N GLY A 398 0.51 -11.61 -7.58
CA GLY A 398 -0.70 -11.58 -8.41
C GLY A 398 -1.84 -10.70 -7.89
N HIS A 399 -1.81 -10.33 -6.62
CA HIS A 399 -3.04 -10.03 -5.89
C HIS A 399 -3.45 -8.54 -5.91
N CYS A 400 -2.67 -7.63 -6.49
CA CYS A 400 -3.01 -6.20 -6.36
C CYS A 400 -4.21 -5.76 -7.20
N LEU A 401 -4.38 -6.34 -8.39
CA LEU A 401 -5.57 -6.09 -9.21
C LEU A 401 -6.66 -7.14 -8.98
N ASP A 402 -6.29 -8.33 -8.48
CA ASP A 402 -7.23 -9.43 -8.21
C ASP A 402 -7.88 -9.32 -6.82
N ASP A 403 -7.13 -8.88 -5.79
CA ASP A 403 -7.60 -8.55 -4.44
C ASP A 403 -7.80 -7.03 -4.27
N GLY A 404 -7.43 -6.23 -5.28
CA GLY A 404 -7.74 -4.81 -5.36
C GLY A 404 -9.21 -4.47 -5.10
N PRO A 405 -10.20 -5.20 -5.67
CA PRO A 405 -11.59 -4.99 -5.33
C PRO A 405 -11.86 -5.30 -3.85
N MET A 406 -11.28 -6.36 -3.29
CA MET A 406 -11.44 -6.68 -1.87
C MET A 406 -10.85 -5.59 -0.96
N LEU A 407 -9.65 -5.07 -1.28
CA LEU A 407 -9.08 -3.96 -0.53
C LEU A 407 -9.93 -2.70 -0.68
N MET A 408 -10.34 -2.36 -1.91
CA MET A 408 -11.10 -1.15 -2.15
C MET A 408 -12.52 -1.24 -1.59
N ASP A 409 -13.17 -2.40 -1.63
CA ASP A 409 -14.44 -2.67 -0.95
C ASP A 409 -14.25 -2.58 0.56
N PHE A 410 -13.21 -3.21 1.10
CA PHE A 410 -12.87 -3.14 2.51
C PHE A 410 -12.61 -1.69 2.98
N VAL A 411 -11.84 -0.94 2.20
CA VAL A 411 -11.59 0.48 2.45
C VAL A 411 -12.91 1.25 2.29
N ASN A 412 -13.72 1.03 1.26
CA ASN A 412 -14.98 1.74 1.04
C ASN A 412 -16.06 1.45 2.10
N GLU A 413 -16.08 0.24 2.68
CA GLU A 413 -16.98 -0.13 3.76
C GLU A 413 -16.58 0.51 5.10
N ARG A 414 -15.27 0.67 5.36
CA ARG A 414 -14.73 1.10 6.66
C ARG A 414 -14.31 2.56 6.70
N VAL A 415 -13.76 3.04 5.59
CA VAL A 415 -13.40 4.42 5.29
C VAL A 415 -14.49 4.94 4.38
N LYS A 416 -15.19 5.99 4.81
CA LYS A 416 -16.14 6.66 3.90
C LYS A 416 -15.38 7.00 2.60
N PRO A 417 -15.89 6.62 1.42
CA PRO A 417 -15.16 6.62 0.12
C PRO A 417 -14.70 8.00 -0.37
N ARG A 418 -14.84 9.05 0.44
CA ARG A 418 -14.39 10.41 0.13
C ARG A 418 -13.02 10.73 0.73
N ASN A 419 -12.49 9.87 1.60
CA ASN A 419 -11.30 10.19 2.40
C ASN A 419 -10.12 9.25 2.06
N LEU A 420 -10.05 8.74 0.84
CA LEU A 420 -8.99 7.81 0.42
C LEU A 420 -8.10 8.45 -0.65
N TRP A 421 -6.80 8.42 -0.41
CA TRP A 421 -5.72 8.63 -1.36
C TRP A 421 -5.05 7.29 -1.64
N TYR A 422 -4.32 7.23 -2.75
CA TYR A 422 -3.67 6.00 -3.16
C TYR A 422 -2.28 6.27 -3.77
N VAL A 423 -1.32 5.43 -3.41
CA VAL A 423 0.03 5.46 -4.01
C VAL A 423 0.10 4.44 -5.15
N VAL A 424 0.20 4.93 -6.37
CA VAL A 424 0.51 4.14 -7.57
C VAL A 424 2.01 3.83 -7.58
N GLN A 425 2.37 2.55 -7.52
CA GLN A 425 3.77 2.16 -7.51
C GLN A 425 4.34 2.06 -8.94
N GLY A 426 5.24 2.98 -9.28
CA GLY A 426 5.84 3.08 -10.62
C GLY A 426 7.10 2.24 -10.84
N HIS A 427 7.50 1.37 -9.91
CA HIS A 427 8.78 0.63 -9.93
C HIS A 427 8.81 -0.60 -9.00
N VAL A 428 9.88 -1.40 -9.05
CA VAL A 428 10.17 -2.51 -8.11
C VAL A 428 11.21 -2.15 -7.05
N GLN A 429 11.00 -2.61 -5.81
CA GLN A 429 11.88 -2.30 -4.67
C GLN A 429 13.31 -2.87 -4.79
N ASP A 430 14.26 -2.13 -4.20
CA ASP A 430 15.73 -2.28 -4.24
C ASP A 430 16.34 -3.63 -3.83
N PRO A 431 15.75 -4.46 -2.94
CA PRO A 431 16.34 -5.74 -2.54
C PRO A 431 16.64 -6.65 -3.73
N TYR A 432 15.71 -6.74 -4.69
CA TYR A 432 15.86 -7.57 -5.88
C TYR A 432 16.99 -7.09 -6.79
N ARG A 433 17.30 -5.78 -6.82
CA ARG A 433 18.44 -5.23 -7.58
C ARG A 433 19.76 -5.84 -7.12
N ARG A 434 19.98 -5.94 -5.81
CA ARG A 434 21.22 -6.47 -5.24
C ARG A 434 21.35 -7.97 -5.48
N HIS A 435 20.25 -8.70 -5.35
CA HIS A 435 20.23 -10.15 -5.55
C HIS A 435 20.38 -10.56 -7.04
N LEU A 436 19.82 -9.77 -7.97
CA LEU A 436 19.88 -10.06 -9.41
C LEU A 436 21.05 -9.36 -10.14
N LYS A 437 21.87 -8.59 -9.40
CA LYS A 437 23.00 -7.80 -9.93
C LYS A 437 22.64 -6.85 -11.09
N PHE A 438 21.40 -6.40 -11.15
CA PHE A 438 20.96 -5.42 -12.13
C PHE A 438 21.69 -4.09 -11.92
N LYS A 439 22.17 -3.48 -13.00
CA LYS A 439 22.63 -2.09 -12.97
C LYS A 439 21.42 -1.19 -12.70
N VAL A 440 21.70 0.02 -12.20
CA VAL A 440 20.68 1.09 -12.17
C VAL A 440 20.12 1.25 -13.59
N GLY A 441 18.80 1.07 -13.76
CA GLY A 441 18.16 1.06 -15.09
C GLY A 441 17.65 -0.30 -15.60
N GLU A 442 18.13 -1.44 -15.08
CA GLU A 442 17.84 -2.80 -15.60
C GLU A 442 16.72 -3.56 -14.84
N TYR A 443 15.74 -2.84 -14.30
CA TYR A 443 14.75 -3.37 -13.33
C TYR A 443 13.36 -3.62 -13.95
N TYR A 444 12.52 -4.39 -13.25
CA TYR A 444 11.10 -4.48 -13.59
C TYR A 444 10.47 -3.10 -13.39
N LEU A 445 9.83 -2.65 -14.45
CA LEU A 445 9.27 -1.32 -14.54
C LEU A 445 7.83 -1.45 -14.97
N ALA A 446 6.94 -0.80 -14.22
CA ALA A 446 5.56 -0.69 -14.64
C ALA A 446 5.54 -0.15 -16.07
N LEU A 447 4.74 -0.77 -16.91
CA LEU A 447 4.47 -0.22 -18.23
C LEU A 447 3.63 1.05 -18.08
N PRO A 448 3.76 2.02 -18.99
CA PRO A 448 2.83 3.15 -19.07
C PRO A 448 1.35 2.74 -18.88
N GLU A 449 0.95 1.64 -19.52
CA GLU A 449 -0.39 1.08 -19.51
C GLU A 449 -0.79 0.57 -18.11
N GLN A 450 0.16 0.02 -17.35
CA GLN A 450 -0.08 -0.40 -15.97
C GLN A 450 -0.28 0.81 -15.05
N VAL A 451 0.53 1.85 -15.22
CA VAL A 451 0.38 3.11 -14.47
C VAL A 451 -0.98 3.74 -14.76
N ARG A 452 -1.39 3.76 -16.05
CA ARG A 452 -2.73 4.21 -16.48
C ARG A 452 -3.83 3.39 -15.83
N LEU A 453 -3.76 2.06 -15.92
CA LEU A 453 -4.79 1.19 -15.36
C LEU A 453 -4.90 1.34 -13.84
N GLN A 454 -3.78 1.32 -13.11
CA GLN A 454 -3.76 1.46 -11.65
C GLN A 454 -4.36 2.80 -11.22
N THR A 455 -3.98 3.91 -11.89
CA THR A 455 -4.52 5.25 -11.62
C THR A 455 -6.04 5.27 -11.76
N TYR A 456 -6.54 4.75 -12.87
CA TYR A 456 -7.96 4.81 -13.17
C TYR A 456 -8.78 3.80 -12.38
N TYR A 457 -8.21 2.63 -12.10
CA TYR A 457 -8.82 1.65 -11.23
C TYR A 457 -9.10 2.21 -9.84
N VAL A 458 -8.15 2.93 -9.23
CA VAL A 458 -8.36 3.48 -7.88
C VAL A 458 -9.32 4.67 -7.89
N ILE A 459 -9.32 5.49 -8.94
CA ILE A 459 -10.31 6.58 -9.11
C ILE A 459 -11.72 6.02 -9.20
N GLN A 460 -11.91 4.98 -10.01
CA GLN A 460 -13.16 4.26 -10.18
C GLN A 460 -13.72 3.73 -8.84
N HIS A 461 -12.83 3.40 -7.91
CA HIS A 461 -13.15 2.90 -6.58
C HIS A 461 -13.17 3.98 -5.48
N GLY A 462 -13.17 5.27 -5.82
CA GLY A 462 -13.38 6.36 -4.85
C GLY A 462 -12.15 7.12 -4.41
N CYS A 463 -10.96 6.78 -4.91
CA CYS A 463 -9.76 7.54 -4.62
C CYS A 463 -9.89 9.02 -5.04
N ARG A 464 -9.51 9.93 -4.14
CA ARG A 464 -9.59 11.40 -4.30
C ARG A 464 -8.24 12.10 -4.35
N GLY A 465 -7.16 11.34 -4.38
CA GLY A 465 -5.80 11.87 -4.52
C GLY A 465 -4.79 10.78 -4.80
N ILE A 466 -3.81 11.04 -5.66
CA ILE A 466 -2.85 10.02 -6.11
C ILE A 466 -1.41 10.49 -5.93
N TYR A 467 -0.60 9.66 -5.29
CA TYR A 467 0.84 9.71 -5.46
C TYR A 467 1.31 8.67 -6.46
N VAL A 468 2.39 8.97 -7.16
CA VAL A 468 3.17 8.02 -7.92
C VAL A 468 4.50 7.84 -7.21
N PHE A 469 4.78 6.63 -6.74
CA PHE A 469 6.00 6.33 -6.00
C PHE A 469 7.03 5.57 -6.85
N PHE A 470 8.27 6.02 -7.01
CA PHE A 470 8.82 7.33 -6.66
C PHE A 470 9.26 8.10 -7.90
N TYR A 471 9.43 9.42 -7.77
CA TYR A 471 9.70 10.32 -8.89
C TYR A 471 10.92 9.89 -9.72
N ARG A 472 12.04 9.48 -9.09
CA ARG A 472 13.26 9.10 -9.83
C ARG A 472 13.06 7.87 -10.73
N ALA A 473 12.12 6.98 -10.41
CA ALA A 473 11.82 5.85 -11.29
C ALA A 473 11.17 6.27 -12.63
N GLN A 474 10.78 7.54 -12.76
CA GLN A 474 10.28 8.14 -14.01
C GLN A 474 11.37 8.92 -14.77
N ALA A 475 12.61 8.90 -14.29
CA ALA A 475 13.73 9.56 -14.95
C ALA A 475 14.25 8.73 -16.14
N LYS A 476 14.91 9.39 -17.09
CA LYS A 476 15.40 8.75 -18.32
C LYS A 476 16.50 7.73 -18.02
N GLU A 477 17.37 8.02 -17.05
CA GLU A 477 18.45 7.15 -16.58
C GLU A 477 17.90 5.84 -15.98
N TRP A 478 16.63 5.88 -15.61
CA TRP A 478 15.85 4.81 -15.02
C TRP A 478 14.90 4.19 -16.07
N LEU A 479 15.06 4.45 -17.37
CA LEU A 479 14.16 3.99 -18.44
C LEU A 479 12.67 4.28 -18.13
N GLY A 480 12.39 5.43 -17.52
CA GLY A 480 11.04 5.82 -17.09
C GLY A 480 10.45 7.02 -17.78
N GLU A 481 11.10 7.49 -18.85
CA GLU A 481 10.57 8.60 -19.63
C GLU A 481 9.21 8.24 -20.26
N ASP A 482 9.01 7.00 -20.70
CA ASP A 482 7.73 6.52 -21.24
C ASP A 482 6.58 6.67 -20.23
N ARG A 483 6.77 6.23 -18.99
CA ARG A 483 5.83 6.40 -17.88
C ARG A 483 5.63 7.87 -17.51
N MET A 484 6.71 8.67 -17.45
CA MET A 484 6.58 10.10 -17.16
C MET A 484 5.69 10.79 -18.20
N LYS A 485 5.88 10.49 -19.48
CA LYS A 485 5.05 11.03 -20.56
C LYS A 485 3.62 10.53 -20.49
N GLU A 486 3.42 9.26 -20.14
CA GLU A 486 2.08 8.74 -19.91
C GLU A 486 1.34 9.46 -18.77
N LEU A 487 2.05 9.74 -17.68
CA LEU A 487 1.54 10.57 -16.60
C LEU A 487 1.15 11.96 -17.12
N GLY A 488 1.89 12.55 -18.06
CA GLY A 488 1.49 13.78 -18.75
C GLY A 488 0.13 13.67 -19.45
N VAL A 489 -0.15 12.55 -20.15
CA VAL A 489 -1.46 12.30 -20.78
C VAL A 489 -2.55 12.15 -19.71
N ILE A 490 -2.28 11.38 -18.65
CA ILE A 490 -3.19 11.19 -17.51
C ILE A 490 -3.50 12.52 -16.83
N GLY A 491 -2.51 13.39 -16.65
CA GLY A 491 -2.69 14.72 -16.06
C GLY A 491 -3.63 15.59 -16.88
N CYS A 492 -3.56 15.53 -18.22
CA CYS A 492 -4.53 16.19 -19.10
C CYS A 492 -5.95 15.61 -18.94
N GLU A 493 -6.09 14.29 -18.86
CA GLU A 493 -7.40 13.63 -18.67
C GLU A 493 -8.02 13.95 -17.30
N ILE A 494 -7.21 13.94 -16.23
CA ILE A 494 -7.64 14.35 -14.89
C ILE A 494 -8.03 15.83 -14.89
N GLU A 495 -7.26 16.72 -15.52
CA GLU A 495 -7.62 18.14 -15.63
C GLU A 495 -8.98 18.34 -16.34
N LEU A 496 -9.27 17.54 -17.37
CA LEU A 496 -10.55 17.55 -18.08
C LEU A 496 -11.73 17.09 -17.20
N LEU A 497 -11.54 16.07 -16.36
CA LEU A 497 -12.60 15.35 -15.64
C LEU A 497 -12.58 15.57 -14.12
N THR A 498 -11.74 16.48 -13.63
CA THR A 498 -11.51 16.75 -12.20
C THR A 498 -12.79 16.84 -11.37
N PRO A 499 -13.87 17.53 -11.78
CA PRO A 499 -15.08 17.62 -10.94
C PRO A 499 -15.69 16.26 -10.57
N PHE A 500 -15.65 15.30 -11.49
CA PHE A 500 -16.17 13.95 -11.26
C PHE A 500 -15.22 13.12 -10.38
N PHE A 501 -13.92 13.20 -10.62
CA PHE A 501 -12.91 12.46 -9.85
C PHE A 501 -12.72 13.01 -8.43
N ALA A 502 -12.80 14.32 -8.23
CA ALA A 502 -12.62 14.95 -6.93
C ALA A 502 -13.90 14.94 -6.08
N ALA A 503 -15.07 15.18 -6.67
CA ALA A 503 -16.31 15.41 -5.92
C ALA A 503 -17.49 14.52 -6.35
N GLY A 504 -17.36 13.77 -7.44
CA GLY A 504 -18.46 12.98 -7.98
C GLY A 504 -18.88 11.84 -7.05
N LYS A 505 -20.19 11.66 -6.86
CA LYS A 505 -20.74 10.50 -6.16
C LYS A 505 -20.62 9.27 -7.06
N ILE A 506 -20.00 8.22 -6.56
CA ILE A 506 -19.84 6.96 -7.30
C ILE A 506 -21.09 6.10 -7.11
N GLU A 507 -21.57 5.53 -8.21
CA GLU A 507 -22.63 4.53 -8.24
C GLU A 507 -22.19 3.32 -9.07
N THR A 508 -22.25 2.16 -8.45
CA THR A 508 -22.12 0.86 -9.11
C THR A 508 -23.47 0.47 -9.71
N GLY A 509 -23.47 -0.36 -10.75
CA GLY A 509 -24.71 -0.76 -11.42
C GLY A 509 -24.67 -0.77 -12.94
N PRO A 510 -23.85 0.05 -13.64
CA PRO A 510 -23.59 -0.20 -15.04
C PRO A 510 -22.94 -1.57 -15.23
N THR A 511 -23.31 -2.26 -16.31
CA THR A 511 -22.64 -3.49 -16.72
C THR A 511 -21.90 -3.24 -18.03
N ALA A 512 -20.71 -3.83 -18.16
CA ALA A 512 -19.92 -3.78 -19.38
C ALA A 512 -19.52 -5.20 -19.79
N GLU A 513 -19.69 -5.51 -21.07
CA GLU A 513 -19.30 -6.79 -21.66
C GLU A 513 -18.63 -6.54 -23.01
N PHE A 514 -17.68 -7.40 -23.38
CA PHE A 514 -17.14 -7.35 -24.73
C PHE A 514 -18.20 -7.88 -25.71
N VAL A 515 -18.35 -7.20 -26.86
CA VAL A 515 -19.21 -7.69 -27.95
C VAL A 515 -18.72 -9.06 -28.43
N GLN A 516 -17.40 -9.28 -28.42
CA GLN A 516 -16.77 -10.58 -28.60
C GLN A 516 -16.01 -10.94 -27.33
N PRO A 517 -16.40 -12.00 -26.60
CA PRO A 517 -15.74 -12.38 -25.35
C PRO A 517 -14.23 -12.51 -25.50
N VAL A 518 -13.48 -11.88 -24.58
CA VAL A 518 -12.02 -12.00 -24.51
C VAL A 518 -11.67 -12.83 -23.28
N PRO A 519 -11.22 -14.10 -23.44
CA PRO A 519 -10.99 -15.00 -22.32
C PRO A 519 -10.03 -14.41 -21.27
N GLY A 520 -10.40 -14.50 -19.99
CA GLY A 520 -9.59 -14.01 -18.87
C GLY A 520 -9.64 -12.50 -18.65
N HIS A 521 -10.25 -11.72 -19.54
CA HIS A 521 -10.47 -10.29 -19.32
C HIS A 521 -11.85 -10.04 -18.71
N ARG A 522 -11.93 -8.98 -17.91
CA ARG A 522 -13.13 -8.45 -17.29
C ARG A 522 -13.24 -6.97 -17.61
N LEU A 523 -14.46 -6.48 -17.63
CA LEU A 523 -14.76 -5.08 -17.75
C LEU A 523 -15.46 -4.63 -16.49
N GLU A 524 -15.14 -3.43 -16.06
CA GLU A 524 -15.80 -2.80 -14.93
C GLU A 524 -16.27 -1.42 -15.35
N ALA A 525 -17.45 -1.02 -14.89
CA ALA A 525 -18.06 0.23 -15.27
C ALA A 525 -18.75 0.90 -14.08
N THR A 526 -18.47 2.18 -13.88
CA THR A 526 -18.99 2.97 -12.77
C THR A 526 -19.50 4.34 -13.24
N LEU A 527 -20.50 4.86 -12.54
CA LEU A 527 -21.00 6.22 -12.77
C LEU A 527 -20.49 7.16 -11.69
N HIS A 528 -19.88 8.27 -12.10
CA HIS A 528 -19.52 9.38 -11.25
C HIS A 528 -20.49 10.53 -11.51
N ARG A 529 -21.34 10.85 -10.52
CA ARG A 529 -22.36 11.90 -10.67
C ARG A 529 -21.90 13.22 -10.06
N TYR A 530 -21.89 14.28 -10.86
CA TYR A 530 -21.54 15.63 -10.41
C TYR A 530 -22.28 16.70 -11.22
N GLY A 531 -22.87 17.68 -10.54
CA GLY A 531 -23.47 18.85 -11.21
C GLY A 531 -24.60 18.53 -12.19
N GLY A 532 -25.37 17.46 -11.96
CA GLY A 532 -26.44 17.01 -12.86
C GLY A 532 -25.96 16.22 -14.09
N LEU A 533 -24.66 15.99 -14.22
CA LEU A 533 -24.04 15.15 -15.23
C LEU A 533 -23.56 13.85 -14.62
N ASP A 534 -23.53 12.80 -15.44
CA ASP A 534 -22.87 11.55 -15.07
C ASP A 534 -21.68 11.32 -15.98
N LEU A 535 -20.57 10.88 -15.40
CA LEU A 535 -19.41 10.36 -16.11
C LEU A 535 -19.42 8.84 -15.93
N LEU A 536 -19.69 8.13 -17.02
CA LEU A 536 -19.46 6.69 -17.11
C LEU A 536 -17.97 6.48 -17.35
N MET A 537 -17.34 5.74 -16.45
CA MET A 537 -15.96 5.29 -16.56
C MET A 537 -15.97 3.78 -16.80
N VAL A 538 -15.20 3.32 -17.79
CA VAL A 538 -15.08 1.89 -18.12
C VAL A 538 -13.62 1.51 -18.11
N THR A 539 -13.28 0.44 -17.38
CA THR A 539 -11.92 -0.07 -17.26
C THR A 539 -11.86 -1.54 -17.64
N ARG A 540 -10.72 -1.96 -18.21
CA ARG A 540 -10.43 -3.35 -18.53
C ARG A 540 -9.46 -3.94 -17.53
N HIS A 541 -9.83 -5.09 -16.98
CA HIS A 541 -9.01 -5.85 -16.05
C HIS A 541 -8.75 -7.25 -16.59
N ALA A 542 -7.63 -7.85 -16.18
CA ALA A 542 -7.38 -9.26 -16.35
C ALA A 542 -6.39 -9.69 -15.26
N PRO A 543 -6.47 -10.92 -14.74
CA PRO A 543 -5.49 -11.43 -13.79
C PRO A 543 -4.01 -11.20 -14.17
N PRO A 544 -3.60 -11.33 -15.46
CA PRO A 544 -2.22 -11.02 -15.83
C PRO A 544 -1.86 -9.53 -15.85
N PHE A 545 -2.80 -8.58 -15.66
CA PHE A 545 -2.52 -7.13 -15.76
C PHE A 545 -1.63 -6.60 -14.63
N SER A 546 -1.57 -7.31 -13.49
CA SER A 546 -0.53 -7.11 -12.47
C SER A 546 0.88 -7.31 -13.05
N ARG A 547 0.99 -8.04 -14.16
CA ARG A 547 2.24 -8.42 -14.80
C ARG A 547 2.43 -7.77 -16.17
N TYR A 548 1.38 -7.67 -16.99
CA TYR A 548 1.39 -7.13 -18.34
C TYR A 548 0.00 -6.71 -18.83
N VAL A 549 -0.10 -5.54 -19.48
CA VAL A 549 -1.34 -5.00 -20.05
C VAL A 549 -1.23 -4.94 -21.57
N THR A 550 -2.11 -5.63 -22.29
CA THR A 550 -2.20 -5.53 -23.76
C THR A 550 -3.16 -4.43 -24.19
N TRP A 551 -2.75 -3.64 -25.18
CA TRP A 551 -3.67 -2.79 -25.96
C TRP A 551 -4.15 -3.53 -27.19
N ASP A 552 -5.27 -4.23 -27.04
CA ASP A 552 -6.06 -4.68 -28.18
C ASP A 552 -7.43 -4.04 -28.07
N ALA A 553 -7.69 -3.07 -28.94
CA ALA A 553 -8.96 -2.38 -29.00
C ALA A 553 -10.07 -3.39 -29.33
N LYS A 554 -11.13 -3.41 -28.52
CA LYS A 554 -12.30 -4.29 -28.64
C LYS A 554 -13.57 -3.49 -28.50
N ASP A 555 -14.58 -3.88 -29.25
CA ASP A 555 -15.90 -3.30 -29.09
C ASP A 555 -16.51 -3.78 -27.78
N THR A 556 -17.00 -2.83 -27.00
CA THR A 556 -17.53 -3.05 -25.65
C THR A 556 -18.97 -2.55 -25.59
N ARG A 557 -19.88 -3.41 -25.17
CA ARG A 557 -21.26 -3.02 -24.87
C ARG A 557 -21.36 -2.60 -23.42
N VAL A 558 -21.97 -1.46 -23.15
CA VAL A 558 -22.26 -0.98 -21.81
C VAL A 558 -23.76 -0.79 -21.67
N THR A 559 -24.32 -1.24 -20.54
CA THR A 559 -25.73 -1.08 -20.20
C THR A 559 -25.86 -0.23 -18.94
N LEU A 560 -26.62 0.86 -19.01
CA LEU A 560 -26.86 1.74 -17.87
C LEU A 560 -27.96 1.18 -16.94
N PRO A 561 -27.84 1.39 -15.62
CA PRO A 561 -28.87 0.99 -14.68
C PRO A 561 -30.19 1.73 -14.95
N GLY A 562 -31.30 1.00 -14.94
CA GLY A 562 -32.65 1.55 -15.15
C GLY A 562 -33.01 1.89 -16.60
N GLY A 563 -32.08 1.71 -17.55
CA GLY A 563 -32.34 1.75 -18.99
C GLY A 563 -32.88 3.05 -19.57
N LYS A 564 -32.69 4.19 -18.88
CA LYS A 564 -33.16 5.49 -19.38
C LYS A 564 -32.23 6.03 -20.46
N PRO A 565 -32.71 6.29 -21.68
CA PRO A 565 -31.89 6.91 -22.71
C PRO A 565 -31.56 8.36 -22.31
N ARG A 566 -30.30 8.72 -22.46
CA ARG A 566 -29.74 10.06 -22.29
C ARG A 566 -28.94 10.45 -23.54
N LYS A 567 -28.38 11.65 -23.56
CA LYS A 567 -27.35 12.01 -24.53
C LYS A 567 -26.01 11.50 -24.02
N ALA A 568 -25.18 10.96 -24.91
CA ALA A 568 -23.89 10.37 -24.54
C ALA A 568 -22.76 10.90 -25.44
N MET A 569 -21.65 11.28 -24.82
CA MET A 569 -20.47 11.80 -25.49
C MET A 569 -19.22 11.12 -24.91
N ARG A 570 -18.51 10.33 -25.72
CA ARG A 570 -17.19 9.81 -25.35
C ARG A 570 -16.21 10.97 -25.33
N VAL A 571 -15.54 11.21 -24.20
CA VAL A 571 -14.64 12.35 -23.99
C VAL A 571 -13.23 11.87 -23.67
N THR A 572 -12.62 11.21 -24.65
CA THR A 572 -11.24 10.73 -24.59
C THR A 572 -10.39 11.43 -25.65
N PHE A 573 -9.09 11.57 -25.41
CA PHE A 573 -8.22 12.14 -26.44
C PHE A 573 -8.18 11.21 -27.67
N PRO A 574 -8.18 11.76 -28.90
CA PRO A 574 -8.03 13.18 -29.20
C PRO A 574 -9.35 13.95 -29.42
N ARG A 575 -10.52 13.33 -29.31
CA ARG A 575 -11.79 13.93 -29.76
C ARG A 575 -12.97 13.55 -28.86
N ALA A 576 -13.88 14.50 -28.68
CA ALA A 576 -15.21 14.20 -28.16
C ALA A 576 -16.08 13.60 -29.29
N THR A 577 -16.59 12.38 -29.12
CA THR A 577 -17.42 11.71 -30.12
C THR A 577 -18.79 11.32 -29.56
N PRO A 578 -19.90 11.66 -30.26
CA PRO A 578 -21.23 11.22 -29.84
C PRO A 578 -21.30 9.69 -29.83
N VAL A 579 -21.90 9.13 -28.77
CA VAL A 579 -22.14 7.69 -28.66
C VAL A 579 -23.63 7.45 -28.80
N ALA A 580 -24.01 6.63 -29.78
CA ALA A 580 -25.41 6.23 -29.93
C ALA A 580 -25.83 5.35 -28.76
N MET A 581 -26.97 5.68 -28.15
CA MET A 581 -27.57 4.89 -27.07
C MET A 581 -28.95 4.41 -27.49
N THR A 582 -29.24 3.14 -27.20
CA THR A 582 -30.53 2.53 -27.49
C THR A 582 -31.61 3.04 -26.51
N PRO A 583 -32.89 2.85 -26.82
CA PRO A 583 -33.98 3.15 -25.88
C PRO A 583 -33.91 2.38 -24.56
N LYS A 584 -33.10 1.32 -24.49
CA LYS A 584 -32.85 0.52 -23.27
C LYS A 584 -31.65 1.03 -22.46
N GLY A 585 -31.04 2.15 -22.85
CA GLY A 585 -29.83 2.65 -22.17
C GLY A 585 -28.57 1.84 -22.47
N GLU A 586 -28.54 1.12 -23.59
CA GLU A 586 -27.36 0.36 -24.03
C GLU A 586 -26.53 1.21 -25.02
N MET A 587 -25.21 1.12 -24.95
CA MET A 587 -24.30 1.78 -25.88
C MET A 587 -23.14 0.86 -26.26
N THR A 588 -22.53 1.10 -27.42
CA THR A 588 -21.32 0.37 -27.85
C THR A 588 -20.15 1.33 -27.94
N LEU A 589 -19.10 1.06 -27.16
CA LEU A 589 -17.81 1.73 -27.24
C LEU A 589 -16.95 1.01 -28.27
N THR A 590 -16.84 1.59 -29.46
CA THR A 590 -16.04 1.01 -30.55
C THR A 590 -14.56 1.28 -30.32
N GLY A 591 -13.74 0.24 -30.47
CA GLY A 591 -12.29 0.34 -30.28
C GLY A 591 -11.87 0.77 -28.87
N PHE A 592 -12.56 0.27 -27.84
CA PHE A 592 -12.15 0.45 -26.44
C PHE A 592 -10.90 -0.38 -26.13
N ASP A 593 -9.88 0.23 -25.53
CA ASP A 593 -8.59 -0.40 -25.27
C ASP A 593 -8.42 -0.87 -23.81
N LEU A 594 -8.40 0.09 -22.87
CA LEU A 594 -8.06 -0.08 -21.47
C LEU A 594 -8.94 0.78 -20.56
N VAL A 595 -9.11 2.06 -20.88
CA VAL A 595 -9.93 3.00 -20.10
C VAL A 595 -10.69 3.95 -21.03
N ASP A 596 -11.99 4.13 -20.79
CA ASP A 596 -12.82 5.09 -21.52
C ASP A 596 -13.70 5.93 -20.59
N PHE A 597 -14.05 7.11 -21.09
CA PHE A 597 -14.88 8.09 -20.41
C PHE A 597 -16.04 8.51 -21.31
N VAL A 598 -17.28 8.35 -20.82
CA VAL A 598 -18.49 8.79 -21.51
C VAL A 598 -19.30 9.71 -20.61
N LEU A 599 -19.48 10.96 -21.02
CA LEU A 599 -20.38 11.88 -20.35
C LEU A 599 -21.82 11.60 -20.76
N LEU A 600 -22.72 11.61 -19.79
CA LEU A 600 -24.14 11.41 -19.94
C LEU A 600 -24.88 12.66 -19.43
N ALA A 601 -25.75 13.19 -20.28
CA ALA A 601 -26.49 14.42 -20.02
C ALA A 601 -27.91 14.30 -20.57
N ASP A 602 -28.81 15.16 -20.09
CA ASP A 602 -30.16 15.23 -20.66
C ASP A 602 -30.18 16.15 -21.89
N ASP A 603 -29.25 17.11 -21.95
CA ASP A 603 -29.05 18.05 -23.05
C ASP A 603 -27.61 17.99 -23.58
N GLU A 604 -27.46 17.91 -24.91
CA GLU A 604 -26.16 17.91 -25.60
C GLU A 604 -25.37 19.20 -25.38
N ALA A 605 -26.05 20.33 -25.12
CA ALA A 605 -25.39 21.61 -24.85
C ALA A 605 -24.49 21.55 -23.60
N GLN A 606 -24.76 20.63 -22.66
CA GLN A 606 -23.97 20.46 -21.45
C GLN A 606 -22.56 19.87 -21.73
N PHE A 607 -22.33 19.30 -22.92
CA PHE A 607 -21.01 18.77 -23.32
C PHE A 607 -20.05 19.85 -23.85
N ALA A 608 -20.55 21.02 -24.23
CA ALA A 608 -19.75 22.06 -24.88
C ALA A 608 -18.52 22.50 -24.06
N PRO A 609 -18.60 22.69 -22.71
CA PRO A 609 -17.43 23.04 -21.91
C PRO A 609 -16.33 21.96 -21.93
N PHE A 610 -16.72 20.68 -21.94
CA PHE A 610 -15.77 19.56 -21.97
C PHE A 610 -15.13 19.41 -23.34
N ALA A 611 -15.90 19.57 -24.43
CA ALA A 611 -15.34 19.57 -25.78
C ALA A 611 -14.35 20.73 -25.99
N ALA A 612 -14.65 21.92 -25.46
CA ALA A 612 -13.75 23.07 -25.50
C ALA A 612 -12.46 22.81 -24.70
N LYS A 613 -12.58 22.26 -23.47
CA LYS A 613 -11.41 21.94 -22.64
C LYS A 613 -10.56 20.81 -23.21
N LEU A 614 -11.17 19.80 -23.83
CA LEU A 614 -10.46 18.74 -24.54
C LEU A 614 -9.64 19.33 -25.70
N LYS A 615 -10.21 20.23 -26.49
CA LYS A 615 -9.51 20.93 -27.57
C LYS A 615 -8.34 21.80 -27.05
N GLU A 616 -8.52 22.46 -25.91
CA GLU A 616 -7.47 23.24 -25.23
C GLU A 616 -6.29 22.35 -24.80
N LEU A 617 -6.58 21.17 -24.23
CA LEU A 617 -5.57 20.26 -23.68
C LEU A 617 -4.92 19.35 -24.73
N LEU A 618 -5.57 19.16 -25.88
CA LEU A 618 -5.13 18.24 -26.92
C LEU A 618 -3.68 18.47 -27.39
N PRO A 619 -3.18 19.71 -27.62
CA PRO A 619 -1.79 19.90 -28.03
C PRO A 619 -0.78 19.33 -27.02
N ALA A 620 -1.03 19.51 -25.72
CA ALA A 620 -0.18 18.97 -24.67
C ALA A 620 -0.29 17.44 -24.60
N ALA A 621 -1.51 16.89 -24.63
CA ALA A 621 -1.73 15.45 -24.63
C ALA A 621 -1.07 14.76 -25.84
N ALA A 622 -1.15 15.37 -27.03
CA ALA A 622 -0.51 14.89 -28.25
C ALA A 622 1.02 14.91 -28.16
N ASP A 623 1.62 15.98 -27.62
CA ASP A 623 3.06 16.07 -27.39
C ASP A 623 3.54 14.99 -26.39
N PHE A 624 2.81 14.80 -25.28
CA PHE A 624 3.11 13.73 -24.33
C PHE A 624 2.99 12.35 -24.96
N ALA A 625 1.92 12.06 -25.71
CA ALA A 625 1.75 10.78 -26.39
C ALA A 625 2.89 10.52 -27.39
N ALA A 626 3.25 11.51 -28.22
CA ALA A 626 4.36 11.37 -29.18
C ALA A 626 5.70 11.12 -28.47
N LYS A 627 6.00 11.86 -27.39
CA LYS A 627 7.21 11.65 -26.58
C LYS A 627 7.22 10.31 -25.85
N ARG A 628 6.05 9.83 -25.39
CA ARG A 628 5.90 8.48 -24.84
C ARG A 628 6.24 7.42 -25.88
N ALA A 629 5.70 7.54 -27.09
CA ALA A 629 5.98 6.60 -28.18
C ALA A 629 7.47 6.58 -28.53
N ALA A 630 8.11 7.76 -28.57
CA ALA A 630 9.56 7.88 -28.78
C ALA A 630 10.38 7.21 -27.65
N ALA A 631 10.04 7.46 -26.39
CA ALA A 631 10.70 6.82 -25.26
C ALA A 631 10.49 5.29 -25.23
N SER A 632 9.29 4.84 -25.62
CA SER A 632 8.97 3.42 -25.76
C SER A 632 9.81 2.79 -26.87
N ARG A 633 9.97 3.47 -28.01
CA ARG A 633 10.88 3.06 -29.08
C ARG A 633 12.31 2.94 -28.56
N ASP A 634 12.85 3.96 -27.90
CA ASP A 634 14.23 3.92 -27.39
C ASP A 634 14.48 2.69 -26.50
N LYS A 635 13.50 2.36 -25.63
CA LYS A 635 13.52 1.15 -24.80
C LYS A 635 13.45 -0.13 -25.64
N HIS A 636 12.54 -0.20 -26.61
CA HIS A 636 12.39 -1.38 -27.47
C HIS A 636 13.58 -1.57 -28.41
N ASP A 637 14.19 -0.51 -28.94
CA ASP A 637 15.37 -0.55 -29.80
C ASP A 637 16.57 -1.19 -29.08
N LEU A 638 16.72 -0.91 -27.78
CA LEU A 638 17.75 -1.53 -26.93
C LEU A 638 17.59 -3.06 -26.89
N ILE A 639 16.35 -3.54 -26.72
CA ILE A 639 16.04 -4.98 -26.67
C ILE A 639 16.13 -5.60 -28.06
N TRP A 640 15.47 -4.97 -29.04
CA TRP A 640 15.28 -5.47 -30.39
C TRP A 640 16.62 -5.77 -31.08
N ARG A 641 17.60 -4.85 -30.97
CA ARG A 641 18.95 -5.05 -31.53
C ARG A 641 19.61 -6.35 -31.09
N ARG A 642 19.25 -6.85 -29.91
CA ARG A 642 19.86 -8.05 -29.32
C ARG A 642 19.11 -9.33 -29.68
N ILE A 643 17.79 -9.28 -29.85
CA ILE A 643 16.96 -10.47 -30.07
C ILE A 643 16.56 -10.70 -31.52
N GLN A 644 16.65 -9.68 -32.38
CA GLN A 644 16.06 -9.68 -33.72
C GLN A 644 16.44 -10.90 -34.57
N SER A 645 17.63 -11.48 -34.41
CA SER A 645 18.03 -12.68 -35.17
C SER A 645 17.26 -13.95 -34.79
N ALA A 646 16.70 -14.01 -33.59
CA ALA A 646 15.92 -15.14 -33.08
C ALA A 646 14.40 -14.94 -33.23
N MET A 647 13.96 -13.78 -33.71
CA MET A 647 12.54 -13.43 -33.77
C MET A 647 11.90 -13.87 -35.10
N PRO A 648 10.60 -14.24 -35.08
CA PRO A 648 9.88 -14.58 -36.30
C PRO A 648 9.65 -13.35 -37.19
N ARG A 649 9.43 -13.57 -38.48
CA ARG A 649 9.29 -12.51 -39.49
C ARG A 649 8.18 -11.50 -39.16
N ASP A 650 7.06 -11.94 -38.60
CA ASP A 650 5.95 -11.08 -38.22
C ASP A 650 6.33 -10.11 -37.09
N ALA A 651 7.23 -10.50 -36.18
CA ALA A 651 7.78 -9.59 -35.17
C ALA A 651 8.63 -8.48 -35.82
N HIS A 652 9.41 -8.77 -36.87
CA HIS A 652 10.14 -7.74 -37.61
C HIS A 652 9.19 -6.73 -38.27
N GLU A 653 8.10 -7.24 -38.85
CA GLU A 653 7.08 -6.40 -39.49
C GLU A 653 6.36 -5.51 -38.47
N LEU A 654 6.03 -6.04 -37.28
CA LEU A 654 5.45 -5.27 -36.17
C LEU A 654 6.41 -4.19 -35.68
N TYR A 655 7.68 -4.52 -35.45
CA TYR A 655 8.68 -3.55 -35.00
C TYR A 655 8.87 -2.42 -36.02
N ALA A 656 9.03 -2.74 -37.30
CA ALA A 656 9.13 -1.73 -38.36
C ALA A 656 7.88 -0.83 -38.43
N LYS A 657 6.69 -1.41 -38.25
CA LYS A 657 5.43 -0.66 -38.21
C LYS A 657 5.35 0.27 -36.99
N ALA A 658 5.78 -0.17 -35.82
CA ALA A 658 5.81 0.63 -34.60
C ALA A 658 6.78 1.82 -34.72
N VAL A 659 7.98 1.58 -35.26
CA VAL A 659 8.97 2.63 -35.54
C VAL A 659 8.40 3.67 -36.50
N LYS A 660 7.80 3.23 -37.62
CA LYS A 660 7.17 4.14 -38.59
C LYS A 660 6.03 4.95 -37.97
N ALA A 661 5.19 4.33 -37.13
CA ALA A 661 4.11 5.02 -36.44
C ALA A 661 4.64 6.09 -35.46
N THR A 662 5.71 5.77 -34.74
CA THR A 662 6.41 6.70 -33.84
C THR A 662 6.96 7.90 -34.60
N GLU A 663 7.69 7.66 -35.70
CA GLU A 663 8.26 8.72 -36.55
C GLU A 663 7.16 9.58 -37.18
N SER A 664 6.05 8.95 -37.57
CA SER A 664 4.90 9.65 -38.13
C SER A 664 4.17 10.52 -37.11
N ALA A 665 4.29 10.29 -35.81
CA ALA A 665 3.66 11.15 -34.80
C ALA A 665 4.31 12.54 -34.77
N ALA A 666 5.60 12.64 -35.12
CA ALA A 666 6.32 13.91 -35.17
C ALA A 666 5.84 14.77 -36.36
N GLY A 667 5.57 16.06 -36.09
CA GLY A 667 5.24 17.04 -37.14
C GLY A 667 3.81 16.97 -37.70
N LYS A 668 2.94 16.10 -37.16
CA LYS A 668 1.51 16.06 -37.49
C LYS A 668 0.69 17.06 -36.67
N ALA A 669 -0.53 17.33 -37.15
CA ALA A 669 -1.53 18.05 -36.35
C ALA A 669 -1.85 17.25 -35.06
N PRO A 670 -2.20 17.93 -33.93
CA PRO A 670 -2.33 17.27 -32.63
C PRO A 670 -3.20 16.01 -32.59
N GLU A 671 -4.37 16.01 -33.26
CA GLU A 671 -5.24 14.83 -33.32
C GLU A 671 -4.54 13.62 -33.96
N GLN A 672 -3.92 13.84 -35.13
CA GLN A 672 -3.25 12.79 -35.87
C GLN A 672 -1.94 12.34 -35.20
N ALA A 673 -1.25 13.26 -34.52
CA ALA A 673 -0.05 12.96 -33.74
C ALA A 673 -0.41 12.04 -32.56
N PHE A 674 -1.48 12.36 -31.82
CA PHE A 674 -1.99 11.52 -30.74
C PHE A 674 -2.40 10.14 -31.24
N GLU A 675 -3.20 10.05 -32.31
CA GLU A 675 -3.60 8.77 -32.92
C GLU A 675 -2.39 7.93 -33.35
N SER A 676 -1.41 8.55 -34.02
CA SER A 676 -0.20 7.85 -34.47
C SER A 676 0.65 7.33 -33.30
N ALA A 677 0.72 8.11 -32.21
CA ALA A 677 1.44 7.72 -31.01
C ALA A 677 0.75 6.57 -30.25
N GLN A 678 -0.58 6.63 -30.12
CA GLN A 678 -1.38 5.54 -29.55
C GLN A 678 -1.23 4.26 -30.37
N ASP A 679 -1.27 4.37 -31.71
CA ASP A 679 -1.01 3.25 -32.60
C ASP A 679 0.40 2.68 -32.43
N ALA A 680 1.42 3.52 -32.29
CA ALA A 680 2.78 3.07 -32.05
C ALA A 680 2.90 2.28 -30.74
N SER A 681 2.40 2.82 -29.63
CA SER A 681 2.37 2.13 -28.32
C SER A 681 1.60 0.81 -28.39
N ARG A 682 0.46 0.79 -29.08
CA ARG A 682 -0.32 -0.43 -29.31
C ARG A 682 0.47 -1.51 -30.07
N ILE A 683 1.19 -1.11 -31.13
CA ILE A 683 1.99 -2.05 -31.91
C ILE A 683 3.21 -2.53 -31.11
N PHE A 684 3.84 -1.67 -30.30
CA PHE A 684 4.90 -2.10 -29.38
C PHE A 684 4.40 -3.14 -28.38
N GLY A 685 3.20 -2.94 -27.81
CA GLY A 685 2.56 -3.96 -26.98
C GLY A 685 2.34 -5.28 -27.72
N GLN A 686 1.79 -5.22 -28.94
CA GLN A 686 1.62 -6.43 -29.77
C GLN A 686 2.95 -7.13 -30.08
N LEU A 687 3.98 -6.37 -30.43
CA LEU A 687 5.32 -6.88 -30.70
C LEU A 687 5.85 -7.64 -29.49
N ALA A 688 5.81 -7.01 -28.33
CA ALA A 688 6.35 -7.64 -27.14
C ALA A 688 5.53 -8.89 -26.82
N GLY A 689 4.20 -8.82 -26.82
CA GLY A 689 3.27 -9.96 -26.71
C GLY A 689 3.66 -11.15 -27.62
N ARG A 690 4.05 -10.88 -28.87
CA ARG A 690 4.53 -11.89 -29.82
C ARG A 690 5.87 -12.49 -29.43
N CYS A 691 6.86 -11.67 -29.10
CA CYS A 691 8.16 -12.14 -28.63
C CYS A 691 8.02 -13.08 -27.42
N ILE A 692 7.04 -12.83 -26.56
CA ILE A 692 6.81 -13.64 -25.36
C ILE A 692 6.17 -14.96 -25.69
N ALA A 693 5.13 -14.95 -26.54
CA ALA A 693 4.51 -16.18 -27.00
C ALA A 693 5.53 -17.08 -27.72
N GLN A 694 6.44 -16.49 -28.51
CA GLN A 694 7.53 -17.22 -29.14
C GLN A 694 8.49 -17.81 -28.11
N ALA A 695 8.95 -17.01 -27.15
CA ALA A 695 9.82 -17.47 -26.08
C ALA A 695 9.19 -18.60 -25.25
N GLU A 696 7.90 -18.49 -24.90
CA GLU A 696 7.13 -19.55 -24.25
C GLU A 696 7.08 -20.83 -25.10
N SER A 697 6.89 -20.68 -26.41
CA SER A 697 6.83 -21.79 -27.35
C SER A 697 8.18 -22.49 -27.46
N ASP A 698 9.26 -21.74 -27.66
CA ASP A 698 10.62 -22.27 -27.78
C ASP A 698 11.05 -23.01 -26.50
N TRP A 699 10.72 -22.44 -25.34
CA TRP A 699 10.93 -23.08 -24.04
C TRP A 699 10.15 -24.40 -23.92
N LYS A 700 8.86 -24.42 -24.28
CA LYS A 700 8.04 -25.64 -24.25
C LYS A 700 8.51 -26.70 -25.25
N ALA A 701 9.06 -26.27 -26.38
CA ALA A 701 9.50 -27.14 -27.47
C ALA A 701 10.84 -27.83 -27.22
N ASN A 702 11.67 -27.33 -26.29
CA ASN A 702 12.98 -27.88 -26.03
C ASN A 702 13.06 -28.60 -24.66
N PRO A 703 13.02 -29.96 -24.66
CA PRO A 703 12.97 -30.76 -23.43
C PRO A 703 14.15 -30.53 -22.49
N ARG A 704 15.32 -30.17 -23.01
CA ARG A 704 16.53 -29.94 -22.19
C ARG A 704 16.38 -28.71 -21.30
N TYR A 705 15.78 -27.63 -21.81
CA TYR A 705 15.50 -26.45 -20.97
C TYR A 705 14.50 -26.81 -19.86
N ARG A 706 13.40 -27.48 -20.20
CA ARG A 706 12.41 -27.90 -19.20
C ARG A 706 13.07 -28.75 -18.10
N GLN A 707 13.86 -29.75 -18.48
CA GLN A 707 14.54 -30.62 -17.51
C GLN A 707 15.55 -29.87 -16.63
N TYR A 708 16.30 -28.92 -17.19
CA TYR A 708 17.23 -28.09 -16.42
C TYR A 708 16.52 -27.17 -15.42
N TYR A 709 15.46 -26.48 -15.84
CA TYR A 709 14.65 -25.63 -14.94
C TYR A 709 13.93 -26.43 -13.86
N ASP A 710 13.45 -27.63 -14.19
CA ASP A 710 12.88 -28.56 -13.22
C ASP A 710 13.93 -29.00 -12.19
N LEU A 711 15.17 -29.29 -12.61
CA LEU A 711 16.27 -29.62 -11.70
C LEU A 711 16.61 -28.45 -10.78
N LEU A 712 16.76 -27.23 -11.32
CA LEU A 712 17.01 -26.03 -10.52
C LEU A 712 15.87 -25.77 -9.53
N GLY A 713 14.61 -25.86 -9.96
CA GLY A 713 13.45 -25.76 -9.08
C GLY A 713 13.53 -26.71 -7.88
N ARG A 714 13.83 -27.99 -8.15
CA ARG A 714 14.00 -29.01 -7.10
C ARG A 714 15.19 -28.73 -6.18
N LEU A 715 16.30 -28.21 -6.70
CA LEU A 715 17.49 -27.83 -5.90
C LEU A 715 17.22 -26.66 -4.96
N VAL A 716 16.38 -25.71 -5.37
CA VAL A 716 16.02 -24.58 -4.49
C VAL A 716 14.93 -24.98 -3.48
N GLU A 717 13.93 -25.78 -3.88
CA GLU A 717 12.90 -26.33 -2.97
C GLU A 717 13.50 -27.16 -1.83
N SER A 718 14.54 -27.93 -2.13
CA SER A 718 15.29 -28.73 -1.14
C SER A 718 16.26 -27.89 -0.29
N LYS A 719 16.30 -26.56 -0.46
CA LYS A 719 17.22 -25.62 0.23
C LYS A 719 18.70 -25.95 0.03
N LEU A 720 19.03 -26.63 -1.07
CA LEU A 720 20.39 -27.00 -1.47
C LEU A 720 21.11 -25.90 -2.24
N LEU A 721 20.36 -24.89 -2.66
CA LEU A 721 20.88 -23.60 -3.08
C LEU A 721 20.32 -22.59 -2.07
N THR A 722 21.19 -21.79 -1.46
CA THR A 722 20.72 -20.67 -0.62
C THR A 722 19.94 -19.69 -1.50
N ASP A 723 19.05 -18.90 -0.90
CA ASP A 723 18.28 -17.87 -1.60
C ASP A 723 19.18 -16.92 -2.40
N ASP A 724 20.38 -16.62 -1.86
CA ASP A 724 21.42 -15.83 -2.55
C ASP A 724 22.01 -16.55 -3.77
N THR A 725 22.15 -17.88 -3.72
CA THR A 725 22.68 -18.67 -4.84
C THR A 725 21.61 -18.93 -5.90
N ALA A 726 20.37 -19.18 -5.48
CA ALA A 726 19.22 -19.26 -6.36
C ALA A 726 19.04 -17.94 -7.13
N ALA A 727 19.08 -16.80 -6.44
CA ALA A 727 18.93 -15.49 -7.07
C ALA A 727 20.06 -15.17 -8.06
N LEU A 728 21.28 -15.60 -7.78
CA LEU A 728 22.44 -15.49 -8.69
C LEU A 728 22.29 -16.33 -9.98
N LEU A 729 21.55 -17.44 -9.89
CA LEU A 729 21.16 -18.32 -10.99
C LEU A 729 19.79 -17.94 -11.57
N GLY A 730 19.23 -16.79 -11.16
CA GLY A 730 17.94 -16.28 -11.63
C GLY A 730 16.71 -17.00 -11.06
N HIS A 731 16.86 -17.93 -10.13
CA HIS A 731 15.79 -18.69 -9.48
C HIS A 731 15.44 -18.16 -8.09
N THR A 732 14.23 -18.39 -7.62
CA THR A 732 13.84 -18.19 -6.22
C THR A 732 13.21 -19.43 -5.61
N PRO A 733 13.31 -19.60 -4.28
CA PRO A 733 12.90 -20.83 -3.62
C PRO A 733 11.40 -20.98 -3.59
N SER A 734 11.02 -22.25 -3.69
CA SER A 734 9.69 -22.81 -3.50
C SER A 734 8.69 -22.50 -4.62
N TYR A 735 8.13 -23.59 -5.17
CA TYR A 735 6.94 -23.71 -5.99
C TYR A 735 7.13 -23.77 -7.52
N HIS A 736 6.27 -24.57 -8.16
CA HIS A 736 6.27 -24.95 -9.57
C HIS A 736 6.74 -23.83 -10.53
N VAL A 737 7.95 -24.02 -11.04
CA VAL A 737 8.78 -23.06 -11.79
C VAL A 737 8.17 -22.49 -13.08
N PRO A 738 7.36 -23.21 -13.88
CA PRO A 738 6.81 -22.68 -15.14
C PRO A 738 5.87 -21.48 -14.97
N ASP A 739 4.90 -21.60 -14.06
CA ASP A 739 3.87 -20.57 -13.88
C ASP A 739 4.43 -19.37 -13.10
N MET A 740 5.50 -19.59 -12.31
CA MET A 740 6.13 -18.57 -11.50
C MET A 740 7.14 -17.72 -12.29
N TYR A 741 7.89 -18.24 -13.26
CA TYR A 741 8.69 -17.39 -14.16
C TYR A 741 7.82 -16.53 -15.08
N LEU A 742 6.69 -17.09 -15.53
CA LEU A 742 5.63 -16.35 -16.21
C LEU A 742 4.87 -15.41 -15.26
N ALA A 743 4.97 -15.64 -13.94
CA ALA A 743 4.44 -14.74 -12.93
C ALA A 743 5.35 -13.58 -12.56
N TRP A 744 6.63 -13.87 -12.42
CA TRP A 744 7.65 -12.98 -11.89
C TRP A 744 8.01 -11.87 -12.84
N PHE A 745 8.06 -12.17 -14.14
CA PHE A 745 8.64 -11.24 -15.09
C PHE A 745 7.62 -10.44 -15.88
N GLY A 746 6.32 -10.67 -15.76
CA GLY A 746 5.41 -10.12 -16.76
C GLY A 746 5.78 -10.59 -18.15
N ARG A 747 4.85 -10.49 -19.08
CA ARG A 747 5.17 -10.93 -20.43
C ARG A 747 6.25 -9.97 -20.99
N GLU A 748 6.15 -8.65 -20.95
CA GLU A 748 7.22 -7.81 -21.55
C GLU A 748 8.52 -7.72 -20.76
N ASN A 749 8.52 -7.91 -19.44
CA ASN A 749 9.79 -8.05 -18.69
C ASN A 749 10.27 -9.51 -18.66
N PHE A 750 9.54 -10.47 -19.24
CA PHE A 750 10.15 -11.67 -19.82
C PHE A 750 11.16 -11.18 -20.85
N LEU A 751 10.83 -10.34 -21.82
CA LEU A 751 11.84 -9.85 -22.76
C LEU A 751 13.08 -9.17 -22.16
N PHE A 752 13.06 -8.58 -20.96
CA PHE A 752 14.25 -8.01 -20.28
C PHE A 752 14.94 -8.99 -19.31
N ALA A 753 14.18 -9.75 -18.53
CA ALA A 753 14.70 -10.71 -17.57
C ALA A 753 14.89 -12.10 -18.18
N HIS A 754 13.99 -12.53 -19.06
CA HIS A 754 14.28 -13.48 -20.13
C HIS A 754 15.36 -12.92 -21.06
N PHE A 755 15.63 -11.63 -21.25
CA PHE A 755 16.89 -11.25 -21.95
C PHE A 755 18.13 -11.50 -21.09
N PHE A 756 18.12 -11.19 -19.79
CA PHE A 756 19.23 -11.58 -18.91
C PHE A 756 19.38 -13.09 -18.77
N VAL A 757 18.26 -13.81 -18.80
CA VAL A 757 18.21 -15.26 -18.78
C VAL A 757 18.44 -15.84 -20.18
N LEU A 758 18.17 -15.17 -21.29
CA LEU A 758 18.39 -15.67 -22.66
C LEU A 758 19.79 -15.29 -23.16
N ASP A 759 20.29 -14.10 -22.91
CA ASP A 759 21.67 -13.71 -23.27
C ASP A 759 22.68 -14.56 -22.48
N ARG A 760 22.36 -14.83 -21.20
CA ARG A 760 23.18 -15.67 -20.33
C ARG A 760 22.86 -17.16 -20.42
N PHE A 761 21.60 -17.57 -20.61
CA PHE A 761 21.21 -18.97 -20.72
C PHE A 761 20.82 -19.41 -22.14
N TYR A 762 20.08 -18.69 -22.97
CA TYR A 762 19.91 -19.09 -24.39
C TYR A 762 21.24 -19.08 -25.11
N GLY A 763 22.04 -18.03 -24.92
CA GLY A 763 23.43 -17.98 -25.34
C GLY A 763 24.23 -19.13 -24.78
N ALA A 764 23.84 -19.73 -23.63
CA ALA A 764 24.46 -20.92 -23.07
C ALA A 764 23.86 -22.25 -23.50
N PHE A 765 22.60 -22.32 -23.87
CA PHE A 765 21.89 -23.56 -24.18
C PHE A 765 21.72 -23.76 -25.69
N SER A 766 21.96 -22.71 -26.48
CA SER A 766 22.26 -22.79 -27.91
C SER A 766 23.74 -23.05 -28.17
N ASP A 767 24.59 -23.01 -27.14
CA ASP A 767 26.04 -23.11 -27.20
C ASP A 767 26.54 -24.03 -26.08
N ASP A 768 26.75 -25.30 -26.42
CA ASP A 768 27.12 -26.35 -25.49
C ASP A 768 28.25 -25.94 -24.52
N GLU A 769 29.20 -25.11 -24.95
CA GLU A 769 30.35 -24.67 -24.13
C GLU A 769 29.93 -23.79 -22.93
N LYS A 770 28.95 -22.93 -23.14
CA LYS A 770 28.44 -22.03 -22.08
C LYS A 770 27.46 -22.75 -21.16
N LEU A 771 26.71 -23.75 -21.64
CA LEU A 771 25.93 -24.64 -20.77
C LEU A 771 26.86 -25.41 -19.83
N ASP A 772 27.98 -25.89 -20.35
CA ASP A 772 28.99 -26.57 -19.53
C ASP A 772 29.58 -25.63 -18.49
N ALA A 773 29.90 -24.38 -18.85
CA ALA A 773 30.39 -23.39 -17.90
C ALA A 773 29.39 -23.12 -16.76
N LEU A 774 28.10 -23.03 -17.08
CA LEU A 774 27.05 -22.82 -16.10
C LEU A 774 26.83 -24.06 -15.21
N CYS A 775 26.74 -25.26 -15.81
CA CYS A 775 26.63 -26.51 -15.06
C CYS A 775 27.84 -26.71 -14.13
N HIS A 776 29.03 -26.33 -14.59
CA HIS A 776 30.26 -26.33 -13.81
C HIS A 776 30.19 -25.33 -12.64
N GLU A 777 29.74 -24.09 -12.85
CA GLU A 777 29.59 -23.10 -11.77
C GLU A 777 28.61 -23.61 -10.68
N VAL A 778 27.46 -24.16 -11.07
CA VAL A 778 26.47 -24.72 -10.13
C VAL A 778 27.07 -25.91 -9.37
N ALA A 779 27.80 -26.80 -10.06
CA ALA A 779 28.46 -27.94 -9.47
C ALA A 779 29.54 -27.52 -8.44
N GLU A 780 30.39 -26.54 -8.75
CA GLU A 780 31.40 -26.03 -7.82
C GLU A 780 30.78 -25.39 -6.57
N ARG A 781 29.66 -24.68 -6.72
CA ARG A 781 28.93 -24.10 -5.59
C ARG A 781 28.27 -25.17 -4.72
N LEU A 782 27.69 -26.22 -5.31
CA LEU A 782 27.17 -27.38 -4.57
C LEU A 782 28.27 -28.09 -3.79
N LYS A 783 29.48 -28.22 -4.36
CA LYS A 783 30.66 -28.76 -3.64
C LYS A 783 31.04 -27.89 -2.44
N ALA A 784 30.95 -26.56 -2.57
CA ALA A 784 31.40 -25.61 -1.56
C ALA A 784 30.44 -25.42 -0.35
N GLN A 785 29.17 -25.82 -0.44
CA GLN A 785 28.21 -25.69 0.67
C GLN A 785 28.42 -26.74 1.80
N LYS A 786 27.99 -26.45 3.04
CA LYS A 786 27.96 -27.38 4.21
C LYS A 786 26.57 -27.33 4.88
N PRO A 787 26.13 -28.32 5.69
CA PRO A 787 26.10 -29.77 5.52
C PRO A 787 24.65 -30.28 5.30
N ASN A 788 23.78 -29.51 4.64
CA ASN A 788 22.35 -29.86 4.50
C ASN A 788 22.06 -31.02 3.52
N LEU A 789 23.10 -31.64 2.95
CA LEU A 789 22.98 -32.76 2.02
C LEU A 789 24.07 -33.80 2.27
N ALA A 790 23.68 -35.08 2.28
CA ALA A 790 24.60 -36.19 2.35
C ALA A 790 25.62 -36.13 1.20
N ASP A 791 26.89 -36.44 1.48
CA ASP A 791 27.98 -36.31 0.49
C ASP A 791 27.74 -37.16 -0.76
N ALA A 792 27.06 -38.31 -0.63
CA ALA A 792 26.69 -39.16 -1.75
C ALA A 792 25.67 -38.52 -2.69
N ASP A 793 24.63 -37.87 -2.15
CA ASP A 793 23.62 -37.19 -2.95
C ASP A 793 24.17 -35.93 -3.62
N ARG A 794 25.08 -35.24 -2.92
CA ARG A 794 25.83 -34.10 -3.46
C ARG A 794 26.71 -34.50 -4.63
N ALA A 795 27.48 -35.57 -4.47
CA ALA A 795 28.32 -36.11 -5.54
C ALA A 795 27.46 -36.54 -6.74
N ARG A 796 26.30 -37.16 -6.50
CA ARG A 796 25.35 -37.52 -7.56
C ARG A 796 24.82 -36.30 -8.32
N LEU A 797 24.42 -35.24 -7.62
CA LEU A 797 23.91 -34.02 -8.26
C LEU A 797 24.99 -33.24 -9.02
N VAL A 798 26.21 -33.18 -8.46
CA VAL A 798 27.38 -32.63 -9.15
C VAL A 798 27.69 -33.41 -10.42
N GLN A 799 27.70 -34.74 -10.34
CA GLN A 799 27.94 -35.61 -11.49
C GLN A 799 26.83 -35.46 -12.54
N ALA A 800 25.58 -35.38 -12.11
CA ALA A 800 24.42 -35.15 -12.97
C ALA A 800 24.53 -33.84 -13.74
N LEU A 801 24.92 -32.75 -13.07
CA LEU A 801 25.16 -31.45 -13.71
C LEU A 801 26.32 -31.52 -14.71
N GLN A 802 27.44 -32.15 -14.33
CA GLN A 802 28.61 -32.30 -15.20
C GLN A 802 28.34 -33.20 -16.43
N GLN A 803 27.43 -34.18 -16.31
CA GLN A 803 27.03 -35.09 -17.38
C GLN A 803 25.78 -34.61 -18.14
N ARG A 804 25.21 -33.48 -17.75
CA ARG A 804 23.94 -32.93 -18.26
C ARG A 804 22.75 -33.90 -18.12
N ASP A 805 22.80 -34.78 -17.12
CA ASP A 805 21.67 -35.64 -16.76
C ASP A 805 20.73 -34.90 -15.80
N PHE A 806 19.85 -34.08 -16.37
CA PHE A 806 18.88 -33.30 -15.59
C PHE A 806 17.67 -34.13 -15.11
N SER A 807 17.64 -35.43 -15.42
CA SER A 807 16.58 -36.33 -14.97
C SER A 807 16.77 -36.81 -13.53
N VAL A 808 17.94 -36.56 -12.94
CA VAL A 808 18.29 -36.97 -11.58
C VAL A 808 17.34 -36.36 -10.56
N ARG A 809 16.81 -37.22 -9.68
CA ARG A 809 15.96 -36.81 -8.56
C ARG A 809 16.81 -36.09 -7.52
N VAL A 810 16.33 -34.95 -7.05
CA VAL A 810 16.88 -34.27 -5.87
C VAL A 810 16.24 -34.94 -4.65
N PRO A 811 17.03 -35.37 -3.63
CA PRO A 811 16.51 -36.08 -2.46
C PRO A 811 15.52 -35.27 -1.62
#